data_AF-A0A2D5XPY2-F1
#
_entry.id   AF-A0A2D5XPY2-F1
#
_cell.length_a   1.000
_cell.length_b   1.000
_cell.length_c   1.000
_cell.angle_alpha   90.00
_cell.angle_beta   90.00
_cell.angle_gamma   90.00
#
_symmetry.space_group_name_H-M   'P 1'
#
loop_
_entity.id
_entity.type
_entity.pdbx_description
1 polymer ?
#
loop_
_entity_poly.entity_id
_entity_poly.type
_entity_poly.pdbx_seq_one_letter_code
_entity_poly.pdbx_strand_id
1 'polypeptide(L)'
;MACQKSMLGGFCMGAWLPSSRVPGLEVCASASAGMPELSAEKLEPSGSACSLGGVIRYLGPKHRLRGGQMEGSLGRTCAVGSSHPILSSLIPREPMSPIASLHSSSFFVLGLLAALSGAPQALAQAAVHADGLKSPAEHLGRPVGTDFELADWDQTRSFHEQLAQHSSHVMLRKLGTTAEGRDFLEIVISSEENLARLDEIQQLNRILADPRGWNEESRQRAVENAPVTLAVSCSMHSTEVAGTELGMEFAWLLATSEAEPWKSARDKCLVVLFPTLNPDGLDTVVHWYRRTVGTEFESSSLLRLYQLYTGHDNNRDWFMLTQPETQLVTRELYKRWFPQVYWDVHQQGSNRERFFVPPFRDPLNPNLDPGIITGIDLLGTRTLFDLTVKGLTGISTGVSYDMWWNGGNRNVPVRHNVVGLLTEAASCDLATPIFLPRQELSAPRGLGAYVPSNRFPAPWPGGWWRLADIIRYELAFGESLLGSLSREPNLWRRNQLAASLRTVEEGLGEGVRGWILPENTPDPDAALRLVRILLDSGLEVHRTTEPFHASGREFPAGTLLVRRDQPYGAHLQDLMQLQRYPEGDPPYDVAGWTLPLLLGVRRVEFFEEAPDNLELVKTQVEAQGAFSGDPRLAGIPRGWMSVSHSHSWSQLAAQLKAGDTVSYLGAGDRGGLLVPGGQSANTDEEPLVLNQMPRIGLYAPWSGFKPEGWMRWLFDTWAIPYVTVRNEDLRAGRVAEMIDVLVLPGNRARQIDGGRAQGTVMDRYAGGLDPEGAASVEEFVRVGGVLVACGASSGWALDLLALPLVDVTREGTDFSCPGSILRGIPATSFWTAGLEPSQAVFFSSSSAFRLMTEQERTEARIAEAGDLEMPLVYAPRRTLLSGWVEHPEVVAGRGAWVTASYGEGRVHLFGFQPHYRGWSQQASGLLMRAMFLNREH
;
A
#
# COMPACT_ATOMS: atom_id res chain seq x y z
N MET A 1 45.15 -5.94 46.04
CA MET A 1 46.54 -5.47 45.86
C MET A 1 46.77 -5.31 44.36
N ALA A 2 46.54 -4.11 43.81
CA ALA A 2 47.57 -3.08 43.48
C ALA A 2 48.35 -3.46 42.20
N CYS A 3 48.61 -2.61 41.20
CA CYS A 3 48.31 -1.20 40.97
C CYS A 3 48.63 -0.85 39.49
N GLN A 4 47.86 0.09 38.93
CA GLN A 4 48.22 1.30 38.15
C GLN A 4 49.23 1.24 36.97
N LYS A 5 48.88 1.73 35.77
CA LYS A 5 48.56 3.10 35.27
C LYS A 5 49.76 4.01 34.97
N SER A 6 49.71 4.50 33.72
CA SER A 6 50.08 5.83 33.18
C SER A 6 51.54 6.27 33.09
N MET A 7 51.94 6.62 31.86
CA MET A 7 52.78 7.79 31.59
C MET A 7 52.06 8.70 30.57
N LEU A 8 52.15 10.00 30.85
CA LEU A 8 51.59 11.16 30.17
C LEU A 8 52.73 12.18 30.01
N GLY A 9 52.65 13.03 28.97
CA GLY A 9 53.38 14.30 28.83
C GLY A 9 54.20 14.39 27.53
N GLY A 10 54.19 15.48 26.75
CA GLY A 10 53.55 16.78 26.89
C GLY A 10 53.88 17.72 25.70
N PHE A 11 53.04 18.76 25.54
CA PHE A 11 53.23 20.13 25.01
C PHE A 11 54.48 20.52 24.16
N CYS A 12 54.30 21.19 23.00
CA CYS A 12 54.16 22.66 22.81
C CYS A 12 54.71 23.25 21.48
N MET A 13 54.03 24.30 20.99
CA MET A 13 54.44 25.47 20.14
C MET A 13 54.61 25.39 18.61
N GLY A 14 54.00 26.39 17.93
CA GLY A 14 54.62 27.08 16.78
C GLY A 14 53.69 27.52 15.63
N ALA A 15 53.39 28.81 15.53
CA ALA A 15 52.54 29.49 14.53
C ALA A 15 53.16 29.62 13.12
N TRP A 16 52.39 30.05 12.09
CA TRP A 16 52.62 31.26 11.25
C TRP A 16 51.51 31.48 10.18
N LEU A 17 51.42 32.73 9.71
CA LEU A 17 50.28 33.52 9.19
C LEU A 17 49.81 33.34 7.71
N PRO A 18 48.69 34.01 7.31
CA PRO A 18 48.07 34.01 5.97
C PRO A 18 48.17 35.36 5.20
N SER A 19 47.71 35.39 3.93
CA SER A 19 47.39 36.60 3.11
C SER A 19 46.45 36.17 1.95
N SER A 20 45.44 36.88 1.42
CA SER A 20 45.14 38.33 1.36
C SER A 20 43.73 38.63 0.74
N ARG A 21 42.99 39.59 1.34
CA ARG A 21 42.17 40.75 0.84
C ARG A 21 41.15 40.63 -0.35
N VAL A 22 39.81 40.86 -0.20
CA VAL A 22 38.94 42.11 -0.10
C VAL A 22 38.36 42.56 -1.49
N PRO A 23 37.23 43.34 -1.71
CA PRO A 23 36.12 43.93 -0.88
C PRO A 23 34.64 43.70 -1.39
N GLY A 24 33.59 43.89 -0.57
CA GLY A 24 32.69 45.08 -0.50
C GLY A 24 31.21 44.60 -0.50
N LEU A 25 30.20 45.11 0.22
CA LEU A 25 29.72 46.48 0.50
C LEU A 25 28.83 46.52 1.78
N GLU A 26 28.76 47.68 2.42
CA GLU A 26 27.99 48.09 3.61
C GLU A 26 26.46 48.12 3.40
N VAL A 27 25.65 48.00 4.47
CA VAL A 27 24.63 49.01 4.90
C VAL A 27 24.20 48.78 6.38
N CYS A 28 24.40 49.86 7.16
CA CYS A 28 23.73 50.40 8.37
C CYS A 28 23.24 49.55 9.56
N ALA A 29 23.74 49.98 10.72
CA ALA A 29 23.29 49.72 12.08
C ALA A 29 22.00 50.46 12.48
N SER A 30 21.32 49.94 13.50
CA SER A 30 20.85 50.74 14.63
C SER A 30 20.78 49.89 15.90
N ALA A 31 21.21 50.51 17.01
CA ALA A 31 21.44 49.94 18.32
C ALA A 31 20.38 50.38 19.33
N SER A 32 20.13 49.57 20.35
CA SER A 32 19.93 49.96 21.78
C SER A 32 19.58 48.68 22.56
N ALA A 33 20.47 48.16 23.41
CA ALA A 33 20.60 48.49 24.85
C ALA A 33 19.29 48.17 25.63
N GLY A 34 19.24 47.33 26.65
CA GLY A 34 20.26 46.63 27.41
C GLY A 34 19.62 45.58 28.35
N MET A 35 20.47 44.70 28.88
CA MET A 35 20.22 43.76 29.99
C MET A 35 20.05 44.53 31.34
N PRO A 36 19.84 43.92 32.54
CA PRO A 36 19.88 42.48 32.88
C PRO A 36 18.89 41.96 33.98
N GLU A 37 18.85 40.62 34.07
CA GLU A 37 18.94 39.74 35.27
C GLU A 37 17.97 39.73 36.48
N LEU A 38 17.74 38.47 36.93
CA LEU A 38 17.47 37.95 38.29
C LEU A 38 16.06 38.18 38.89
N SER A 39 15.45 37.35 39.72
CA SER A 39 15.56 35.95 40.16
C SER A 39 14.42 35.69 41.17
N ALA A 40 14.16 34.41 41.46
CA ALA A 40 13.61 33.87 42.72
C ALA A 40 12.10 33.92 43.06
N GLU A 41 11.57 32.69 43.16
CA GLU A 41 10.83 32.09 44.29
C GLU A 41 9.40 32.51 44.70
N LYS A 42 8.58 31.44 44.77
CA LYS A 42 7.55 31.07 45.76
C LYS A 42 6.25 31.88 45.84
N LEU A 43 5.13 31.16 45.67
CA LEU A 43 4.06 31.05 46.68
C LEU A 43 2.98 30.06 46.20
N GLU A 44 2.88 28.91 46.87
CA GLU A 44 1.58 28.23 47.08
C GLU A 44 0.84 28.91 48.24
N PRO A 45 -0.49 28.72 48.33
CA PRO A 45 -0.98 27.83 49.40
C PRO A 45 -2.21 26.96 49.03
N SER A 46 -2.07 25.66 49.30
CA SER A 46 -2.94 24.78 50.12
C SER A 46 -4.47 24.94 50.20
N GLY A 47 -5.17 23.78 50.13
CA GLY A 47 -6.38 23.48 50.93
C GLY A 47 -7.47 22.67 50.22
N SER A 48 -7.36 21.33 50.13
CA SER A 48 -8.13 20.31 50.91
C SER A 48 -9.67 20.43 50.84
N ALA A 49 -10.43 19.56 50.16
CA ALA A 49 -10.72 18.12 50.38
C ALA A 49 -12.10 17.84 51.03
N CYS A 50 -12.69 16.72 50.59
CA CYS A 50 -13.89 15.97 51.02
C CYS A 50 -15.18 16.20 50.21
N SER A 51 -15.95 15.20 49.80
CA SER A 51 -15.78 13.75 49.58
C SER A 51 -17.13 13.19 49.05
N LEU A 52 -17.04 12.08 48.31
CA LEU A 52 -18.02 10.99 48.16
C LEU A 52 -19.32 11.20 47.35
N GLY A 53 -19.44 10.37 46.31
CA GLY A 53 -20.60 9.49 46.18
C GLY A 53 -21.23 9.34 44.79
N GLY A 54 -21.06 8.15 44.19
CA GLY A 54 -22.20 7.47 43.57
C GLY A 54 -22.26 7.40 42.04
N VAL A 55 -21.76 6.29 41.52
CA VAL A 55 -21.98 5.71 40.18
C VAL A 55 -23.46 5.40 39.92
N ILE A 56 -23.99 5.71 38.73
CA ILE A 56 -25.08 4.95 38.09
C ILE A 56 -24.84 4.82 36.58
N ARG A 57 -24.74 3.56 36.12
CA ARG A 57 -24.81 3.06 34.73
C ARG A 57 -26.21 3.29 34.16
N TYR A 58 -26.32 3.58 32.86
CA TYR A 58 -27.56 3.33 32.11
C TYR A 58 -27.31 2.40 30.92
N LEU A 59 -27.95 1.23 31.01
CA LEU A 59 -28.21 0.27 29.95
C LEU A 59 -29.27 0.84 28.99
N GLY A 60 -29.17 0.51 27.69
CA GLY A 60 -30.29 0.65 26.75
C GLY A 60 -31.50 -0.22 27.14
N PRO A 61 -32.64 -0.18 26.41
CA PRO A 61 -32.62 -0.78 25.06
C PRO A 61 -33.67 -0.26 24.03
N LYS A 62 -33.41 -0.63 22.76
CA LYS A 62 -34.31 -1.23 21.74
C LYS A 62 -35.52 -0.49 21.11
N HIS A 63 -35.53 -0.67 19.78
CA HIS A 63 -36.63 -0.94 18.83
C HIS A 63 -37.29 0.19 18.01
N ARG A 64 -37.10 0.04 16.69
CA ARG A 64 -37.91 0.51 15.56
C ARG A 64 -39.37 0.05 15.67
N LEU A 65 -40.33 0.85 15.21
CA LEU A 65 -41.08 0.62 13.95
C LEU A 65 -42.21 1.67 13.74
N ARG A 66 -42.21 2.19 12.50
CA ARG A 66 -43.32 2.61 11.61
C ARG A 66 -44.70 3.02 12.17
N GLY A 67 -45.13 4.20 11.72
CA GLY A 67 -46.40 4.38 11.00
C GLY A 67 -47.59 4.93 11.80
N GLY A 68 -48.09 6.10 11.41
CA GLY A 68 -49.38 6.61 11.88
C GLY A 68 -49.56 8.11 11.68
N GLN A 69 -50.38 8.48 10.70
CA GLN A 69 -50.88 9.83 10.45
C GLN A 69 -51.87 10.33 11.51
N MET A 70 -52.04 11.65 11.51
CA MET A 70 -53.26 12.44 11.82
C MET A 70 -53.42 13.13 13.19
N GLU A 71 -53.31 14.46 13.09
CA GLU A 71 -54.29 15.50 13.49
C GLU A 71 -54.57 15.87 14.96
N GLY A 72 -54.63 17.20 15.17
CA GLY A 72 -55.58 17.86 16.08
C GLY A 72 -55.02 18.28 17.45
N SER A 73 -54.38 19.45 17.61
CA SER A 73 -54.96 20.80 17.78
C SER A 73 -55.44 21.16 19.20
N LEU A 74 -55.20 22.45 19.53
CA LEU A 74 -55.79 23.29 20.60
C LEU A 74 -55.10 23.22 21.97
N GLY A 75 -54.74 24.32 22.64
CA GLY A 75 -54.96 25.76 22.40
C GLY A 75 -54.04 26.60 23.32
N ARG A 76 -53.74 27.84 22.92
CA ARG A 76 -54.13 29.12 23.58
C ARG A 76 -53.56 29.28 25.01
N THR A 77 -52.83 30.35 25.39
CA THR A 77 -53.15 31.79 25.29
C THR A 77 -51.99 32.69 25.82
N CYS A 78 -51.91 33.93 25.29
CA CYS A 78 -51.53 35.23 25.95
C CYS A 78 -50.07 35.45 26.46
N ALA A 79 -49.43 36.64 26.42
CA ALA A 79 -49.76 38.01 26.01
C ALA A 79 -48.49 38.95 26.15
N VAL A 80 -48.36 39.95 25.26
CA VAL A 80 -47.86 41.37 25.43
C VAL A 80 -46.37 41.64 25.78
N GLY A 81 -45.60 42.56 25.15
CA GLY A 81 -45.89 43.54 24.09
C GLY A 81 -44.72 44.48 23.66
N SER A 82 -45.04 45.31 22.64
CA SER A 82 -44.47 46.62 22.15
C SER A 82 -43.00 46.69 21.65
N SER A 83 -42.64 47.27 20.50
CA SER A 83 -43.18 48.44 19.75
C SER A 83 -42.83 48.44 18.24
N HIS A 84 -43.68 49.12 17.45
CA HIS A 84 -43.78 49.29 15.98
C HIS A 84 -43.27 50.69 15.52
N PRO A 85 -43.50 51.22 14.28
CA PRO A 85 -43.91 50.67 12.95
C PRO A 85 -43.03 51.21 11.76
N ILE A 86 -43.20 50.92 10.45
CA ILE A 86 -44.26 51.42 9.53
C ILE A 86 -44.15 50.77 8.12
N LEU A 87 -45.29 50.18 7.68
CA LEU A 87 -45.97 50.11 6.36
C LEU A 87 -45.20 49.69 5.07
N SER A 88 -45.76 48.93 4.11
CA SER A 88 -47.12 48.41 3.89
C SER A 88 -47.16 47.34 2.78
N SER A 89 -48.03 46.35 3.01
CA SER A 89 -48.93 45.65 2.07
C SER A 89 -48.40 44.76 0.94
N LEU A 90 -49.03 43.60 0.90
CA LEU A 90 -48.70 42.37 0.21
C LEU A 90 -49.94 41.86 -0.57
N ILE A 91 -49.73 41.46 -1.83
CA ILE A 91 -50.19 40.21 -2.50
C ILE A 91 -51.72 40.07 -2.81
N PRO A 92 -52.26 39.00 -3.48
CA PRO A 92 -52.00 38.31 -4.79
C PRO A 92 -53.27 38.12 -5.68
N ARG A 93 -53.11 37.55 -6.90
CA ARG A 93 -53.41 36.12 -7.31
C ARG A 93 -53.84 36.01 -8.79
N GLU A 94 -53.36 34.95 -9.43
CA GLU A 94 -53.54 34.45 -10.82
C GLU A 94 -55.00 34.13 -11.25
N PRO A 95 -55.29 33.43 -12.39
CA PRO A 95 -54.82 33.46 -13.80
C PRO A 95 -55.99 33.52 -14.83
N MET A 96 -55.68 33.58 -16.14
CA MET A 96 -56.37 32.95 -17.31
C MET A 96 -56.33 33.83 -18.58
N SER A 97 -55.99 33.21 -19.70
CA SER A 97 -56.06 33.67 -21.10
C SER A 97 -57.47 33.42 -21.69
N PRO A 98 -57.75 33.64 -23.00
CA PRO A 98 -57.29 34.61 -24.01
C PRO A 98 -58.50 35.33 -24.68
N ILE A 99 -58.30 36.20 -25.68
CA ILE A 99 -59.10 36.30 -26.94
C ILE A 99 -58.68 37.51 -27.80
N ALA A 100 -58.39 37.20 -29.06
CA ALA A 100 -58.61 37.88 -30.34
C ALA A 100 -58.69 39.42 -30.45
N SER A 101 -58.06 39.96 -31.49
CA SER A 101 -58.73 40.25 -32.79
C SER A 101 -57.78 41.06 -33.69
N LEU A 102 -57.46 40.50 -34.88
CA LEU A 102 -57.91 40.95 -36.22
C LEU A 102 -57.27 42.26 -36.70
N HIS A 103 -56.68 42.23 -37.89
CA HIS A 103 -57.12 42.88 -39.15
C HIS A 103 -56.25 42.26 -40.28
N SER A 104 -56.82 41.50 -41.23
CA SER A 104 -57.41 41.95 -42.52
C SER A 104 -56.33 42.36 -43.54
N SER A 105 -56.26 41.95 -44.81
CA SER A 105 -56.98 41.00 -45.68
C SER A 105 -56.22 40.88 -47.03
N SER A 106 -56.50 39.81 -47.77
CA SER A 106 -56.57 39.71 -49.25
C SER A 106 -55.34 39.31 -50.10
N PHE A 107 -55.34 38.02 -50.48
CA PHE A 107 -55.20 37.41 -51.82
C PHE A 107 -54.33 38.06 -52.92
N PHE A 108 -53.33 37.30 -53.40
CA PHE A 108 -53.21 36.90 -54.82
C PHE A 108 -52.29 35.68 -54.98
N VAL A 109 -52.67 34.75 -55.89
CA VAL A 109 -51.97 33.51 -56.23
C VAL A 109 -51.21 33.70 -57.56
N LEU A 110 -50.12 32.93 -57.70
CA LEU A 110 -49.37 32.50 -58.91
C LEU A 110 -48.03 33.20 -59.22
N GLY A 111 -46.95 32.43 -59.10
CA GLY A 111 -45.79 32.52 -60.00
C GLY A 111 -44.40 32.27 -59.39
N LEU A 112 -43.88 31.04 -59.59
CA LEU A 112 -42.46 30.64 -59.68
C LEU A 112 -41.52 30.68 -58.45
N LEU A 113 -41.02 29.50 -58.06
CA LEU A 113 -39.60 29.10 -57.85
C LEU A 113 -39.59 27.86 -56.92
N ALA A 114 -39.47 26.66 -57.47
CA ALA A 114 -38.21 25.94 -57.69
C ALA A 114 -37.48 25.51 -56.39
N ALA A 115 -37.50 24.19 -56.18
CA ALA A 115 -36.40 23.35 -55.73
C ALA A 115 -36.09 23.18 -54.22
N LEU A 116 -36.21 21.91 -53.82
CA LEU A 116 -35.33 21.14 -52.92
C LEU A 116 -35.62 21.17 -51.41
N SER A 117 -36.40 20.17 -51.00
CA SER A 117 -36.28 19.46 -49.74
C SER A 117 -34.86 18.89 -49.55
N GLY A 118 -34.10 19.44 -48.60
CA GLY A 118 -32.84 18.88 -48.12
C GLY A 118 -32.91 18.62 -46.62
N ALA A 119 -32.90 17.34 -46.24
CA ALA A 119 -32.72 16.88 -44.87
C ALA A 119 -31.31 17.23 -44.35
N PRO A 120 -31.09 17.39 -43.03
CA PRO A 120 -29.75 17.56 -42.50
C PRO A 120 -28.98 16.24 -42.63
N GLN A 121 -27.99 16.22 -43.53
CA GLN A 121 -27.00 15.15 -43.57
C GLN A 121 -26.11 15.25 -42.32
N ALA A 122 -26.26 14.26 -41.45
CA ALA A 122 -25.25 13.91 -40.48
C ALA A 122 -23.95 13.57 -41.22
N LEU A 123 -22.85 14.23 -40.84
CA LEU A 123 -21.50 13.85 -41.24
C LEU A 123 -21.14 12.54 -40.52
N ALA A 124 -21.59 11.42 -41.09
CA ALA A 124 -20.96 10.13 -40.86
C ALA A 124 -19.71 10.07 -41.75
N GLN A 125 -18.55 10.41 -41.19
CA GLN A 125 -17.28 10.02 -41.79
C GLN A 125 -17.17 8.50 -41.68
N ALA A 126 -17.26 7.83 -42.82
CA ALA A 126 -17.04 6.40 -42.92
C ALA A 126 -15.58 6.09 -42.59
N ALA A 127 -15.36 5.55 -41.39
CA ALA A 127 -14.16 4.79 -41.10
C ALA A 127 -14.17 3.56 -42.02
N VAL A 128 -13.05 3.30 -42.67
CA VAL A 128 -12.83 2.04 -43.40
C VAL A 128 -12.81 0.94 -42.34
N HIS A 129 -13.96 0.31 -42.08
CA HIS A 129 -14.00 -0.87 -41.24
C HIS A 129 -13.20 -1.97 -41.91
N ALA A 130 -12.10 -2.39 -41.28
CA ALA A 130 -11.55 -3.71 -41.53
C ALA A 130 -12.69 -4.72 -41.30
N ASP A 131 -13.00 -5.55 -42.30
CA ASP A 131 -14.05 -6.58 -42.21
C ASP A 131 -13.90 -7.35 -40.88
N GLY A 132 -14.91 -7.27 -40.01
CA GLY A 132 -14.95 -8.02 -38.75
C GLY A 132 -14.48 -7.30 -37.47
N LEU A 133 -13.94 -6.07 -37.53
CA LEU A 133 -13.62 -5.31 -36.30
C LEU A 133 -14.90 -4.78 -35.64
N LYS A 134 -15.14 -5.20 -34.38
CA LYS A 134 -16.27 -4.77 -33.55
C LYS A 134 -15.81 -3.70 -32.56
N SER A 135 -16.66 -2.70 -32.34
CA SER A 135 -16.55 -1.81 -31.18
C SER A 135 -16.75 -2.60 -29.87
N PRO A 136 -16.29 -2.07 -28.72
CA PRO A 136 -16.56 -2.67 -27.42
C PRO A 136 -18.05 -2.97 -27.19
N ALA A 137 -18.93 -2.06 -27.59
CA ALA A 137 -20.37 -2.25 -27.43
C ALA A 137 -20.92 -3.41 -28.28
N GLU A 138 -20.46 -3.56 -29.52
CA GLU A 138 -20.82 -4.68 -30.39
C GLU A 138 -20.24 -6.01 -29.92
N HIS A 139 -19.04 -6.00 -29.33
CA HIS A 139 -18.42 -7.18 -28.74
C HIS A 139 -19.15 -7.66 -27.48
N LEU A 140 -19.50 -6.73 -26.59
CA LEU A 140 -20.26 -7.02 -25.38
C LEU A 140 -21.75 -7.30 -25.65
N GLY A 141 -22.28 -6.87 -26.79
CA GLY A 141 -23.70 -6.93 -27.11
C GLY A 141 -24.54 -5.86 -26.38
N ARG A 142 -23.89 -4.89 -25.74
CA ARG A 142 -24.48 -3.78 -24.97
C ARG A 142 -23.50 -2.61 -24.84
N PRO A 143 -23.98 -1.39 -24.58
CA PRO A 143 -23.10 -0.27 -24.31
C PRO A 143 -22.13 -0.52 -23.14
N VAL A 144 -20.94 0.07 -23.23
CA VAL A 144 -19.97 0.11 -22.13
C VAL A 144 -20.58 0.86 -20.94
N GLY A 145 -20.39 0.32 -19.74
CA GLY A 145 -20.91 0.90 -18.49
C GLY A 145 -22.42 0.76 -18.29
N THR A 146 -23.06 -0.20 -18.96
CA THR A 146 -24.49 -0.51 -18.76
C THR A 146 -24.74 -0.90 -17.30
N ASP A 147 -25.78 -0.31 -16.70
CA ASP A 147 -26.17 -0.59 -15.33
C ASP A 147 -26.45 -2.09 -15.12
N PHE A 148 -26.09 -2.60 -13.95
CA PHE A 148 -26.30 -4.00 -13.55
C PHE A 148 -25.51 -5.05 -14.35
N GLU A 149 -24.60 -4.63 -15.24
CA GLU A 149 -23.81 -5.53 -16.05
C GLU A 149 -22.31 -5.26 -15.92
N LEU A 150 -21.52 -6.34 -15.95
CA LEU A 150 -20.06 -6.29 -15.89
C LEU A 150 -19.45 -7.24 -16.93
N ALA A 151 -18.35 -6.80 -17.55
CA ALA A 151 -17.50 -7.63 -18.39
C ALA A 151 -16.57 -8.51 -17.52
N ASP A 152 -16.54 -9.82 -17.79
CA ASP A 152 -15.56 -10.74 -17.19
C ASP A 152 -14.24 -10.79 -17.99
N TRP A 153 -13.27 -11.55 -17.48
CA TRP A 153 -11.95 -11.61 -18.11
C TRP A 153 -11.98 -12.21 -19.52
N ASP A 154 -12.84 -13.18 -19.79
CA ASP A 154 -12.96 -13.76 -21.14
C ASP A 154 -13.49 -12.74 -22.14
N GLN A 155 -14.50 -11.95 -21.76
CA GLN A 155 -15.02 -10.86 -22.58
C GLN A 155 -13.96 -9.79 -22.82
N THR A 156 -13.23 -9.36 -21.79
CA THR A 156 -12.17 -8.36 -21.91
C THR A 156 -10.99 -8.86 -22.75
N ARG A 157 -10.51 -10.09 -22.49
CA ARG A 157 -9.40 -10.71 -23.23
C ARG A 157 -9.72 -10.83 -24.71
N SER A 158 -10.86 -11.45 -25.03
CA SER A 158 -11.26 -11.71 -26.41
C SER A 158 -11.49 -10.43 -27.22
N PHE A 159 -11.95 -9.35 -26.58
CA PHE A 159 -12.03 -8.04 -27.23
C PHE A 159 -10.65 -7.54 -27.68
N HIS A 160 -9.66 -7.58 -26.78
CA HIS A 160 -8.32 -7.09 -27.10
C HIS A 160 -7.60 -7.98 -28.12
N GLU A 161 -7.84 -9.29 -28.08
CA GLU A 161 -7.37 -10.23 -29.12
C GLU A 161 -7.98 -9.89 -30.49
N GLN A 162 -9.28 -9.63 -30.55
CA GLN A 162 -9.95 -9.21 -31.79
C GLN A 162 -9.40 -7.87 -32.29
N LEU A 163 -9.22 -6.89 -31.39
CA LEU A 163 -8.71 -5.57 -31.73
C LEU A 163 -7.30 -5.67 -32.34
N ALA A 164 -6.41 -6.45 -31.71
CA ALA A 164 -5.06 -6.69 -32.22
C ALA A 164 -5.06 -7.48 -33.55
N GLN A 165 -6.03 -8.36 -33.76
CA GLN A 165 -6.15 -9.13 -35.00
C GLN A 165 -6.58 -8.26 -36.20
N HIS A 166 -7.41 -7.25 -35.98
CA HIS A 166 -8.03 -6.47 -37.06
C HIS A 166 -7.53 -5.02 -37.16
N SER A 167 -6.69 -4.57 -36.23
CA SER A 167 -6.08 -3.24 -36.26
C SER A 167 -4.57 -3.32 -36.36
N SER A 168 -4.01 -2.71 -37.40
CA SER A 168 -2.57 -2.53 -37.59
C SER A 168 -1.93 -1.55 -36.59
N HIS A 169 -2.75 -0.87 -35.79
CA HIS A 169 -2.33 0.05 -34.74
C HIS A 169 -2.16 -0.60 -33.37
N VAL A 170 -2.38 -1.90 -33.25
CA VAL A 170 -2.42 -2.62 -31.97
C VAL A 170 -1.55 -3.87 -32.00
N MET A 171 -0.68 -4.01 -31.01
CA MET A 171 0.09 -5.22 -30.73
C MET A 171 -0.30 -5.76 -29.36
N LEU A 172 -0.69 -7.04 -29.29
CA LEU A 172 -0.99 -7.74 -28.04
C LEU A 172 0.21 -8.60 -27.62
N ARG A 173 0.55 -8.56 -26.34
CA ARG A 173 1.57 -9.41 -25.72
C ARG A 173 1.00 -10.14 -24.51
N LYS A 174 1.38 -11.41 -24.37
CA LYS A 174 1.17 -12.21 -23.17
C LYS A 174 2.47 -12.23 -22.36
N LEU A 175 2.43 -11.71 -21.13
CA LEU A 175 3.64 -11.49 -20.32
C LEU A 175 3.99 -12.68 -19.42
N GLY A 176 2.98 -13.47 -19.06
CA GLY A 176 3.10 -14.56 -18.11
C GLY A 176 1.73 -14.94 -17.58
N THR A 177 1.69 -15.41 -16.33
CA THR A 177 0.45 -15.78 -15.64
C THR A 177 0.32 -15.09 -14.29
N THR A 178 -0.92 -14.88 -13.86
CA THR A 178 -1.28 -14.42 -12.52
C THR A 178 -1.02 -15.47 -11.44
N ALA A 179 -1.29 -15.09 -10.18
CA ALA A 179 -1.21 -15.96 -9.02
C ALA A 179 -2.13 -17.19 -9.12
N GLU A 180 -3.30 -17.09 -9.76
CA GLU A 180 -4.18 -18.24 -10.04
C GLU A 180 -3.97 -18.85 -11.45
N GLY A 181 -2.94 -18.41 -12.19
CA GLY A 181 -2.54 -19.04 -13.45
C GLY A 181 -3.23 -18.52 -14.71
N ARG A 182 -3.94 -17.39 -14.66
CA ARG A 182 -4.54 -16.75 -15.84
C ARG A 182 -3.51 -15.98 -16.64
N ASP A 183 -3.72 -15.91 -17.96
CA ASP A 183 -2.89 -15.10 -18.84
C ASP A 183 -2.91 -13.62 -18.44
N PHE A 184 -1.72 -13.02 -18.35
CA PHE A 184 -1.55 -11.60 -18.08
C PHE A 184 -1.18 -10.86 -19.37
N LEU A 185 -2.02 -9.90 -19.76
CA LEU A 185 -1.92 -9.23 -21.06
C LEU A 185 -1.37 -7.80 -20.98
N GLU A 186 -0.69 -7.42 -22.05
CA GLU A 186 -0.26 -6.06 -22.35
C GLU A 186 -0.68 -5.70 -23.78
N ILE A 187 -1.24 -4.51 -23.96
CA ILE A 187 -1.72 -4.00 -25.24
C ILE A 187 -0.91 -2.75 -25.59
N VAL A 188 -0.21 -2.79 -26.72
CA VAL A 188 0.62 -1.69 -27.20
C VAL A 188 -0.07 -1.04 -28.39
N ILE A 189 -0.33 0.28 -28.30
CA ILE A 189 -1.10 1.03 -29.29
C ILE A 189 -0.27 2.22 -29.79
N SER A 190 -0.09 2.32 -31.10
CA SER A 190 0.61 3.43 -31.77
C SER A 190 0.35 3.40 -33.28
N SER A 191 0.95 4.31 -34.03
CA SER A 191 0.96 4.27 -35.50
C SER A 191 1.68 3.02 -36.01
N GLU A 192 1.31 2.57 -37.22
CA GLU A 192 1.98 1.43 -37.87
C GLU A 192 3.49 1.66 -38.01
N GLU A 193 3.90 2.90 -38.31
CA GLU A 193 5.30 3.29 -38.42
C GLU A 193 6.06 3.11 -37.10
N ASN A 194 5.47 3.52 -35.98
CA ASN A 194 6.09 3.34 -34.67
C ASN A 194 6.15 1.86 -34.29
N LEU A 195 5.07 1.10 -34.54
CA LEU A 195 5.05 -0.35 -34.25
C LEU A 195 6.05 -1.14 -35.10
N ALA A 196 6.32 -0.71 -36.34
CA ALA A 196 7.34 -1.33 -37.19
C ALA A 196 8.79 -1.10 -36.71
N ARG A 197 9.03 -0.11 -35.83
CA ARG A 197 10.36 0.27 -35.32
C ARG A 197 10.48 0.21 -33.80
N LEU A 198 9.72 -0.68 -33.15
CA LEU A 198 9.68 -0.79 -31.68
C LEU A 198 11.05 -0.99 -31.03
N ASP A 199 11.93 -1.78 -31.63
CA ASP A 199 13.28 -2.01 -31.09
C ASP A 199 14.11 -0.71 -31.06
N GLU A 200 13.98 0.14 -32.08
CA GLU A 200 14.59 1.48 -32.08
C GLU A 200 13.98 2.32 -30.96
N ILE A 201 12.66 2.37 -30.84
CA ILE A 201 11.96 3.16 -29.82
C ILE A 201 12.36 2.72 -28.40
N GLN A 202 12.42 1.42 -28.13
CA GLN A 202 12.88 0.88 -26.84
C GLN A 202 14.32 1.31 -26.53
N GLN A 203 15.20 1.33 -27.55
CA GLN A 203 16.57 1.79 -27.37
C GLN A 203 16.64 3.31 -27.13
N LEU A 204 15.84 4.12 -27.83
CA LEU A 204 15.77 5.56 -27.59
C LEU A 204 15.24 5.85 -26.18
N ASN A 205 14.19 5.17 -25.73
CA ASN A 205 13.68 5.30 -24.38
C ASN A 205 14.70 4.88 -23.32
N ARG A 206 15.49 3.83 -23.58
CA ARG A 206 16.60 3.43 -22.70
C ARG A 206 17.65 4.54 -22.57
N ILE A 207 17.96 5.27 -23.64
CA ILE A 207 18.88 6.42 -23.58
C ILE A 207 18.31 7.55 -22.70
N LEU A 208 16.99 7.79 -22.75
CA LEU A 208 16.34 8.80 -21.92
C LEU A 208 16.33 8.40 -20.44
N ALA A 209 16.11 7.12 -20.15
CA ALA A 209 16.09 6.58 -18.80
C ALA A 209 17.49 6.35 -18.21
N ASP A 210 18.48 5.98 -19.03
CA ASP A 210 19.89 5.89 -18.64
C ASP A 210 20.80 6.60 -19.66
N PRO A 211 21.08 7.89 -19.45
CA PRO A 211 21.89 8.67 -20.38
C PRO A 211 23.41 8.46 -20.20
N ARG A 212 23.85 7.63 -19.25
CA ARG A 212 25.28 7.37 -19.02
C ARG A 212 25.87 6.64 -20.23
N GLY A 213 27.12 6.96 -20.57
CA GLY A 213 27.81 6.37 -21.73
C GLY A 213 27.34 6.85 -23.11
N TRP A 214 26.27 7.65 -23.20
CA TRP A 214 25.79 8.25 -24.45
C TRP A 214 26.25 9.70 -24.60
N ASN A 215 26.61 10.10 -25.82
CA ASN A 215 26.98 11.48 -26.13
C ASN A 215 25.72 12.37 -26.32
N GLU A 216 25.94 13.68 -26.38
CA GLU A 216 24.85 14.67 -26.50
C GLU A 216 24.00 14.48 -27.76
N GLU A 217 24.64 14.15 -28.89
CA GLU A 217 23.94 13.90 -30.15
C GLU A 217 22.95 12.72 -30.04
N SER A 218 23.37 11.62 -29.40
CA SER A 218 22.51 10.44 -29.19
C SER A 218 21.33 10.76 -28.27
N ARG A 219 21.57 11.55 -27.21
CA ARG A 219 20.53 12.00 -26.27
C ARG A 219 19.52 12.91 -26.96
N GLN A 220 19.99 13.86 -27.75
CA GLN A 220 19.13 14.75 -28.52
C GLN A 220 18.32 13.99 -29.57
N ARG A 221 18.93 13.01 -30.25
CA ARG A 221 18.21 12.11 -31.18
C ARG A 221 17.09 11.36 -30.47
N ALA A 222 17.33 10.85 -29.26
CA ALA A 222 16.29 10.16 -28.48
C ALA A 222 15.13 11.09 -28.12
N VAL A 223 15.43 12.34 -27.76
CA VAL A 223 14.41 13.38 -27.52
C VAL A 223 13.60 13.70 -28.78
N GLU A 224 14.22 13.76 -29.95
CA GLU A 224 13.55 14.18 -31.18
C GLU A 224 12.73 13.06 -31.84
N ASN A 225 13.22 11.81 -31.79
CA ASN A 225 12.72 10.72 -32.64
C ASN A 225 11.91 9.64 -31.91
N ALA A 226 11.99 9.56 -30.58
CA ALA A 226 11.12 8.64 -29.83
C ALA A 226 9.69 9.23 -29.74
N PRO A 227 8.64 8.40 -29.79
CA PRO A 227 7.31 8.82 -29.34
C PRO A 227 7.28 9.02 -27.81
N VAL A 228 6.27 9.71 -27.28
CA VAL A 228 6.04 9.73 -25.83
C VAL A 228 5.46 8.39 -25.43
N THR A 229 6.10 7.70 -24.51
CA THR A 229 5.63 6.42 -23.99
C THR A 229 4.75 6.64 -22.76
N LEU A 230 3.48 6.29 -22.88
CA LEU A 230 2.48 6.35 -21.82
C LEU A 230 2.12 4.92 -21.40
N ALA A 231 2.33 4.57 -20.14
CA ALA A 231 1.82 3.34 -19.56
C ALA A 231 0.51 3.61 -18.81
N VAL A 232 -0.48 2.73 -18.96
CA VAL A 232 -1.81 2.85 -18.34
C VAL A 232 -2.18 1.54 -17.67
N SER A 233 -2.60 1.59 -16.41
CA SER A 233 -3.09 0.44 -15.68
C SER A 233 -4.55 0.59 -15.26
N CYS A 234 -5.34 -0.44 -15.56
CA CYS A 234 -6.73 -0.49 -15.19
C CYS A 234 -7.02 -1.58 -14.15
N SER A 235 -8.06 -1.37 -13.34
CA SER A 235 -8.68 -2.37 -12.46
C SER A 235 -7.71 -3.23 -11.64
N MET A 236 -6.70 -2.60 -11.05
CA MET A 236 -5.86 -3.27 -10.05
C MET A 236 -6.69 -3.75 -8.88
N HIS A 237 -7.50 -2.85 -8.32
CA HIS A 237 -8.53 -3.22 -7.37
C HIS A 237 -9.74 -3.72 -8.17
N SER A 238 -10.01 -5.02 -8.16
CA SER A 238 -11.05 -5.60 -9.02
C SER A 238 -12.47 -5.17 -8.65
N THR A 239 -12.68 -4.59 -7.46
CA THR A 239 -13.94 -3.96 -7.06
C THR A 239 -14.15 -2.58 -7.70
N GLU A 240 -13.12 -2.03 -8.33
CA GLU A 240 -13.13 -0.79 -9.10
C GLU A 240 -13.34 -1.15 -10.57
N VAL A 241 -14.57 -1.60 -10.82
CA VAL A 241 -14.99 -2.34 -12.02
C VAL A 241 -14.99 -1.51 -13.31
N ALA A 242 -15.05 -0.18 -13.23
CA ALA A 242 -15.15 0.68 -14.40
C ALA A 242 -13.88 0.67 -15.25
N GLY A 243 -12.71 0.53 -14.62
CA GLY A 243 -11.41 0.57 -15.30
C GLY A 243 -11.29 -0.48 -16.42
N THR A 244 -11.92 -1.64 -16.26
CA THR A 244 -11.84 -2.75 -17.22
C THR A 244 -12.55 -2.39 -18.54
N GLU A 245 -13.80 -1.92 -18.47
CA GLU A 245 -14.54 -1.53 -19.68
C GLU A 245 -14.05 -0.17 -20.23
N LEU A 246 -13.54 0.73 -19.37
CA LEU A 246 -12.79 1.91 -19.79
C LEU A 246 -11.61 1.52 -20.69
N GLY A 247 -10.80 0.53 -20.28
CA GLY A 247 -9.65 0.07 -21.04
C GLY A 247 -10.03 -0.40 -22.45
N MET A 248 -11.16 -1.08 -22.59
CA MET A 248 -11.70 -1.52 -23.89
C MET A 248 -12.05 -0.33 -24.79
N GLU A 249 -12.80 0.64 -24.26
CA GLU A 249 -13.22 1.83 -25.00
C GLU A 249 -12.03 2.73 -25.36
N PHE A 250 -11.13 2.96 -24.41
CA PHE A 250 -9.92 3.75 -24.61
C PHE A 250 -9.01 3.15 -25.69
N ALA A 251 -8.79 1.84 -25.66
CA ALA A 251 -8.00 1.14 -26.67
C ALA A 251 -8.64 1.24 -28.06
N TRP A 252 -9.96 1.04 -28.14
CA TRP A 252 -10.70 1.13 -29.40
C TRP A 252 -10.63 2.54 -30.01
N LEU A 253 -10.91 3.57 -29.21
CA LEU A 253 -10.87 4.96 -29.67
C LEU A 253 -9.47 5.36 -30.13
N LEU A 254 -8.44 5.03 -29.36
CA LEU A 254 -7.06 5.33 -29.75
C LEU A 254 -6.65 4.62 -31.04
N ALA A 255 -7.08 3.36 -31.22
CA ALA A 255 -6.73 2.56 -32.40
C ALA A 255 -7.52 2.96 -33.66
N THR A 256 -8.75 3.49 -33.54
CA THR A 256 -9.67 3.62 -34.69
C THR A 256 -10.14 5.04 -34.97
N SER A 257 -10.10 5.95 -33.99
CA SER A 257 -10.65 7.29 -34.15
C SER A 257 -9.72 8.19 -34.96
N GLU A 258 -10.33 8.91 -35.91
CA GLU A 258 -9.69 9.97 -36.68
C GLU A 258 -9.90 11.37 -36.07
N ALA A 259 -10.65 11.46 -34.97
CA ALA A 259 -10.83 12.71 -34.24
C ALA A 259 -9.60 13.07 -33.42
N GLU A 260 -9.35 14.38 -33.25
CA GLU A 260 -8.37 14.85 -32.29
C GLU A 260 -8.91 14.71 -30.86
N PRO A 261 -8.05 14.36 -29.86
CA PRO A 261 -6.61 14.16 -29.97
C PRO A 261 -6.18 12.73 -30.33
N TRP A 262 -7.11 11.78 -30.50
CA TRP A 262 -6.81 10.34 -30.71
C TRP A 262 -5.88 10.10 -31.89
N LYS A 263 -6.15 10.78 -33.01
CA LYS A 263 -5.32 10.71 -34.22
C LYS A 263 -3.88 11.16 -33.96
N SER A 264 -3.68 12.40 -33.50
CA SER A 264 -2.33 12.90 -33.21
C SER A 264 -1.64 12.10 -32.10
N ALA A 265 -2.39 11.62 -31.11
CA ALA A 265 -1.86 10.79 -30.05
C ALA A 265 -1.35 9.44 -30.57
N ARG A 266 -2.08 8.78 -31.48
CA ARG A 266 -1.64 7.53 -32.12
C ARG A 266 -0.31 7.71 -32.87
N ASP A 267 -0.09 8.87 -33.49
CA ASP A 267 1.15 9.17 -34.20
C ASP A 267 2.33 9.54 -33.28
N LYS A 268 2.05 10.27 -32.20
CA LYS A 268 3.08 10.86 -31.32
C LYS A 268 3.36 10.07 -30.05
N CYS A 269 2.50 9.12 -29.70
CA CYS A 269 2.60 8.34 -28.47
C CYS A 269 2.71 6.84 -28.76
N LEU A 270 3.41 6.15 -27.87
CA LEU A 270 3.38 4.70 -27.72
C LEU A 270 2.65 4.41 -26.42
N VAL A 271 1.42 3.88 -26.51
CA VAL A 271 0.61 3.61 -25.33
C VAL A 271 0.70 2.14 -24.96
N VAL A 272 1.12 1.86 -23.73
CA VAL A 272 1.21 0.52 -23.14
C VAL A 272 0.08 0.38 -22.12
N LEU A 273 -1.00 -0.29 -22.52
CA LEU A 273 -2.20 -0.50 -21.70
C LEU A 273 -2.18 -1.90 -21.08
N PHE A 274 -2.35 -1.94 -19.76
CA PHE A 274 -2.71 -3.15 -19.03
C PHE A 274 -4.22 -3.13 -18.77
N PRO A 275 -5.02 -3.94 -19.50
CA PRO A 275 -6.49 -3.85 -19.45
C PRO A 275 -7.06 -4.22 -18.08
N THR A 276 -6.35 -5.06 -17.34
CA THR A 276 -6.55 -5.29 -15.92
C THR A 276 -5.23 -5.72 -15.28
N LEU A 277 -4.90 -5.19 -14.11
CA LEU A 277 -3.78 -5.68 -13.31
C LEU A 277 -4.17 -6.85 -12.40
N ASN A 278 -5.44 -7.27 -12.40
CA ASN A 278 -5.91 -8.40 -11.60
C ASN A 278 -7.07 -9.14 -12.30
N PRO A 279 -6.79 -9.93 -13.36
CA PRO A 279 -7.82 -10.68 -14.06
C PRO A 279 -8.44 -11.79 -13.17
N ASP A 280 -7.69 -12.34 -12.22
CA ASP A 280 -8.20 -13.30 -11.23
C ASP A 280 -9.33 -12.70 -10.38
N GLY A 281 -9.08 -11.48 -9.90
CA GLY A 281 -10.05 -10.75 -9.10
C GLY A 281 -11.22 -10.21 -9.89
N LEU A 282 -11.00 -9.83 -11.16
CA LEU A 282 -12.07 -9.39 -12.05
C LEU A 282 -13.16 -10.46 -12.13
N ASP A 283 -12.80 -11.70 -12.47
CA ASP A 283 -13.74 -12.82 -12.51
C ASP A 283 -14.39 -13.05 -11.15
N THR A 284 -13.62 -13.00 -10.06
CA THR A 284 -14.16 -13.22 -8.72
C THR A 284 -15.23 -12.18 -8.37
N VAL A 285 -15.03 -10.91 -8.73
CA VAL A 285 -16.00 -9.82 -8.52
C VAL A 285 -17.21 -9.97 -9.43
N VAL A 286 -17.00 -10.21 -10.72
CA VAL A 286 -18.08 -10.34 -11.71
C VAL A 286 -18.99 -11.52 -11.38
N HIS A 287 -18.42 -12.69 -11.06
CA HIS A 287 -19.20 -13.86 -10.67
C HIS A 287 -19.95 -13.66 -9.36
N TRP A 288 -19.37 -12.95 -8.39
CA TRP A 288 -20.07 -12.61 -7.15
C TRP A 288 -21.27 -11.70 -7.45
N TYR A 289 -21.05 -10.62 -8.19
CA TYR A 289 -22.09 -9.66 -8.53
C TYR A 289 -23.23 -10.28 -9.35
N ARG A 290 -22.92 -11.09 -10.38
CA ARG A 290 -23.94 -11.82 -11.17
C ARG A 290 -24.82 -12.74 -10.31
N ARG A 291 -24.33 -13.20 -9.16
CA ARG A 291 -25.09 -14.04 -8.22
C ARG A 291 -25.93 -13.24 -7.23
N THR A 292 -25.55 -11.99 -6.94
CA THR A 292 -26.19 -11.17 -5.91
C THR A 292 -27.07 -10.06 -6.47
N VAL A 293 -26.84 -9.61 -7.70
CA VAL A 293 -27.63 -8.57 -8.36
C VAL A 293 -29.10 -8.98 -8.47
N GLY A 294 -30.00 -8.06 -8.13
CA GLY A 294 -31.45 -8.28 -8.04
C GLY A 294 -31.91 -9.00 -6.76
N THR A 295 -30.99 -9.35 -5.85
CA THR A 295 -31.33 -9.99 -4.57
C THR A 295 -31.16 -9.01 -3.40
N GLU A 296 -31.62 -9.40 -2.20
CA GLU A 296 -31.38 -8.60 -0.98
C GLU A 296 -29.90 -8.48 -0.59
N PHE A 297 -29.02 -9.28 -1.21
CA PHE A 297 -27.57 -9.30 -0.95
C PHE A 297 -26.75 -8.60 -2.04
N GLU A 298 -27.38 -7.82 -2.93
CA GLU A 298 -26.71 -7.12 -4.04
C GLU A 298 -25.47 -6.33 -3.59
N SER A 299 -25.60 -5.56 -2.51
CA SER A 299 -24.51 -4.75 -1.92
C SER A 299 -23.56 -5.53 -1.00
N SER A 300 -23.64 -6.86 -0.96
CA SER A 300 -22.80 -7.66 -0.06
C SER A 300 -21.36 -7.74 -0.55
N SER A 301 -20.41 -7.55 0.36
CA SER A 301 -18.98 -7.71 0.04
C SER A 301 -18.65 -9.17 -0.26
N LEU A 302 -17.57 -9.38 -1.03
CA LEU A 302 -17.08 -10.71 -1.39
C LEU A 302 -16.81 -11.59 -0.16
N LEU A 303 -16.87 -12.91 -0.40
CA LEU A 303 -16.61 -13.92 0.62
C LEU A 303 -15.12 -14.22 0.85
N ARG A 304 -14.28 -13.78 -0.09
CA ARG A 304 -12.82 -14.00 -0.12
C ARG A 304 -12.14 -12.77 -0.74
N LEU A 305 -10.81 -12.69 -0.61
CA LEU A 305 -10.03 -11.65 -1.29
C LEU A 305 -10.13 -11.83 -2.81
N TYR A 306 -10.18 -10.71 -3.54
CA TYR A 306 -10.20 -10.72 -5.00
C TYR A 306 -8.80 -10.86 -5.62
N GLN A 307 -7.73 -10.48 -4.92
CA GLN A 307 -6.38 -10.91 -5.26
C GLN A 307 -6.02 -12.00 -4.26
N LEU A 308 -5.42 -13.10 -4.73
CA LEU A 308 -5.25 -14.33 -3.97
C LEU A 308 -4.69 -14.10 -2.55
N TYR A 309 -3.73 -13.19 -2.39
CA TYR A 309 -3.02 -12.95 -1.13
C TYR A 309 -3.24 -11.56 -0.52
N THR A 310 -3.39 -10.53 -1.33
CA THR A 310 -3.36 -9.14 -0.84
C THR A 310 -4.72 -8.46 -0.89
N GLY A 311 -5.65 -8.95 -1.70
CA GLY A 311 -6.88 -8.24 -2.02
C GLY A 311 -6.58 -6.81 -2.50
N HIS A 312 -7.10 -5.82 -1.80
CA HIS A 312 -6.86 -4.39 -2.09
C HIS A 312 -5.41 -3.95 -1.82
N ASP A 313 -4.62 -4.68 -1.04
CA ASP A 313 -3.23 -4.30 -0.78
C ASP A 313 -2.28 -4.68 -1.93
N ASN A 314 -2.79 -5.06 -3.11
CA ASN A 314 -1.97 -5.16 -4.30
C ASN A 314 -1.42 -3.79 -4.74
N ASN A 315 -2.11 -2.67 -4.47
CA ASN A 315 -1.54 -1.31 -4.62
C ASN A 315 -0.60 -0.90 -3.46
N ARG A 316 0.05 -1.88 -2.83
CA ARG A 316 1.05 -1.71 -1.77
C ARG A 316 2.28 -2.60 -1.97
N ASP A 317 2.32 -3.38 -3.04
CA ASP A 317 3.36 -4.39 -3.27
C ASP A 317 4.57 -3.88 -4.07
N TRP A 318 4.47 -2.69 -4.68
CA TRP A 318 5.36 -2.22 -5.75
C TRP A 318 6.84 -2.01 -5.38
N PHE A 319 7.17 -2.04 -4.08
CA PHE A 319 8.54 -1.97 -3.58
C PHE A 319 9.08 -3.31 -3.03
N MET A 320 8.19 -4.28 -2.76
CA MET A 320 8.54 -5.61 -2.24
C MET A 320 8.46 -6.70 -3.30
N LEU A 321 7.66 -6.48 -4.35
CA LEU A 321 7.48 -7.37 -5.49
C LEU A 321 7.10 -8.80 -5.08
N THR A 322 6.17 -8.94 -4.14
CA THR A 322 5.72 -10.24 -3.64
C THR A 322 4.75 -10.94 -4.58
N GLN A 323 3.99 -10.18 -5.38
CA GLN A 323 2.96 -10.72 -6.27
C GLN A 323 3.49 -10.88 -7.71
N PRO A 324 3.08 -11.95 -8.43
CA PRO A 324 3.53 -12.17 -9.81
C PRO A 324 3.06 -11.06 -10.76
N GLU A 325 1.85 -10.52 -10.58
CA GLU A 325 1.33 -9.43 -11.43
C GLU A 325 2.19 -8.17 -11.30
N THR A 326 2.54 -7.78 -10.07
CA THR A 326 3.46 -6.66 -9.79
C THR A 326 4.79 -6.88 -10.48
N GLN A 327 5.39 -8.08 -10.33
CA GLN A 327 6.69 -8.41 -10.95
C GLN A 327 6.67 -8.34 -12.48
N LEU A 328 5.56 -8.72 -13.11
CA LEU A 328 5.39 -8.61 -14.56
C LEU A 328 5.39 -7.15 -15.00
N VAL A 329 4.57 -6.30 -14.36
CA VAL A 329 4.47 -4.88 -14.72
C VAL A 329 5.76 -4.14 -14.42
N THR A 330 6.39 -4.34 -13.25
CA THR A 330 7.69 -3.74 -12.90
C THR A 330 8.75 -3.98 -13.98
N ARG A 331 8.80 -5.19 -14.53
CA ARG A 331 9.73 -5.55 -15.61
C ARG A 331 9.42 -4.78 -16.89
N GLU A 332 8.17 -4.67 -17.27
CA GLU A 332 7.77 -3.94 -18.48
C GLU A 332 8.07 -2.44 -18.34
N LEU A 333 7.83 -1.84 -17.16
CA LEU A 333 8.13 -0.44 -16.90
C LEU A 333 9.63 -0.14 -16.93
N TYR A 334 10.46 -0.94 -16.24
CA TYR A 334 11.85 -0.56 -15.95
C TYR A 334 12.91 -1.36 -16.72
N LYS A 335 12.52 -2.33 -17.53
CA LYS A 335 13.46 -3.10 -18.38
C LYS A 335 13.13 -3.06 -19.87
N ARG A 336 11.87 -2.74 -20.22
CA ARG A 336 11.43 -2.70 -21.62
C ARG A 336 11.05 -1.30 -22.09
N TRP A 337 10.04 -0.69 -21.46
CA TRP A 337 9.36 0.46 -22.06
C TRP A 337 9.93 1.79 -21.61
N PHE A 338 10.38 1.90 -20.36
CA PHE A 338 10.91 3.14 -19.78
C PHE A 338 9.98 4.34 -20.03
N PRO A 339 8.72 4.29 -19.58
CA PRO A 339 7.72 5.29 -19.94
C PRO A 339 8.09 6.67 -19.41
N GLN A 340 7.64 7.73 -20.09
CA GLN A 340 7.75 9.09 -19.55
C GLN A 340 6.56 9.42 -18.62
N VAL A 341 5.41 8.78 -18.85
CA VAL A 341 4.18 9.00 -18.08
C VAL A 341 3.53 7.66 -17.73
N TYR A 342 3.02 7.57 -16.50
CA TYR A 342 2.25 6.44 -16.00
C TYR A 342 0.89 6.93 -15.50
N TRP A 343 -0.21 6.29 -15.92
CA TRP A 343 -1.56 6.59 -15.46
C TRP A 343 -2.17 5.38 -14.75
N ASP A 344 -2.41 5.55 -13.45
CA ASP A 344 -3.05 4.58 -12.57
C ASP A 344 -4.55 4.91 -12.42
N VAL A 345 -5.41 4.08 -13.01
CA VAL A 345 -6.88 4.27 -13.02
C VAL A 345 -7.49 3.61 -11.80
N HIS A 346 -8.17 4.40 -10.96
CA HIS A 346 -8.81 3.93 -9.74
C HIS A 346 -10.23 4.47 -9.53
N GLN A 347 -10.94 3.82 -8.60
CA GLN A 347 -12.16 4.35 -8.02
C GLN A 347 -12.06 4.46 -6.50
N GLN A 348 -12.85 5.38 -5.95
CA GLN A 348 -12.93 5.66 -4.53
C GLN A 348 -14.36 5.52 -3.98
N GLY A 349 -14.54 5.88 -2.71
CA GLY A 349 -15.85 5.90 -2.06
C GLY A 349 -16.89 6.75 -2.81
N SER A 350 -18.16 6.49 -2.51
CA SER A 350 -19.27 7.00 -3.31
C SER A 350 -19.79 8.38 -2.91
N ASN A 351 -19.52 8.89 -1.71
CA ASN A 351 -20.26 10.02 -1.13
C ASN A 351 -19.50 11.36 -1.04
N ARG A 352 -18.36 11.52 -1.72
CA ARG A 352 -17.58 12.78 -1.71
C ARG A 352 -17.50 13.46 -3.09
N GLU A 353 -16.32 13.87 -3.54
CA GLU A 353 -16.07 14.24 -4.94
C GLU A 353 -16.52 13.12 -5.91
N ARG A 354 -16.77 13.46 -7.16
CA ARG A 354 -16.99 12.49 -8.25
C ARG A 354 -15.69 12.02 -8.87
N PHE A 355 -14.66 12.86 -8.85
CA PHE A 355 -13.40 12.58 -9.51
C PHE A 355 -12.26 13.33 -8.81
N PHE A 356 -11.10 12.70 -8.69
CA PHE A 356 -9.88 13.35 -8.27
C PHE A 356 -8.86 13.33 -9.40
N VAL A 357 -8.16 14.45 -9.59
CA VAL A 357 -6.97 14.56 -10.43
C VAL A 357 -5.86 15.28 -9.65
N PRO A 358 -4.57 14.96 -9.87
CA PRO A 358 -3.47 15.68 -9.24
C PRO A 358 -3.50 17.18 -9.60
N PRO A 359 -2.79 18.08 -8.90
CA PRO A 359 -1.75 17.88 -7.89
C PRO A 359 -2.07 17.02 -6.65
N PHE A 360 -1.01 16.47 -6.06
CA PHE A 360 -1.05 15.78 -4.76
C PHE A 360 -0.90 16.76 -3.59
N ARG A 361 -1.29 16.37 -2.37
CA ARG A 361 -1.11 17.21 -1.17
C ARG A 361 0.28 17.03 -0.56
N ASP A 362 0.69 18.00 0.26
CA ASP A 362 1.85 17.89 1.14
C ASP A 362 1.65 16.86 2.27
N PRO A 363 2.75 16.30 2.82
CA PRO A 363 4.15 16.58 2.50
C PRO A 363 4.70 15.80 1.29
N LEU A 364 5.68 16.39 0.61
CA LEU A 364 6.43 15.78 -0.48
C LEU A 364 7.72 15.09 0.04
N ASN A 365 8.04 13.90 -0.48
CA ASN A 365 9.32 13.25 -0.18
C ASN A 365 10.47 14.02 -0.87
N PRO A 366 11.54 14.41 -0.13
CA PRO A 366 12.62 15.22 -0.68
C PRO A 366 13.50 14.48 -1.71
N ASN A 367 13.36 13.15 -1.84
CA ASN A 367 14.10 12.37 -2.83
C ASN A 367 13.50 12.45 -4.25
N LEU A 368 12.35 13.10 -4.43
CA LEU A 368 11.65 13.11 -5.72
C LEU A 368 12.13 14.26 -6.60
N ASP A 369 12.33 13.99 -7.89
CA ASP A 369 12.76 15.00 -8.84
C ASP A 369 11.71 16.11 -9.01
N PRO A 370 12.05 17.40 -8.79
CA PRO A 370 11.09 18.49 -8.88
C PRO A 370 10.46 18.68 -10.28
N GLY A 371 11.18 18.31 -11.35
CA GLY A 371 10.67 18.35 -12.72
C GLY A 371 9.60 17.30 -12.97
N ILE A 372 9.70 16.14 -12.32
CA ILE A 372 8.66 15.10 -12.36
C ILE A 372 7.42 15.55 -11.58
N ILE A 373 7.58 16.13 -10.39
CA ILE A 373 6.47 16.64 -9.57
C ILE A 373 5.72 17.76 -10.28
N THR A 374 6.42 18.74 -10.83
CA THR A 374 5.78 19.83 -11.57
C THR A 374 5.16 19.34 -12.89
N GLY A 375 5.67 18.27 -13.49
CA GLY A 375 5.03 17.58 -14.63
C GLY A 375 3.69 16.95 -14.28
N ILE A 376 3.58 16.34 -13.10
CA ILE A 376 2.31 15.83 -12.54
C ILE A 376 1.32 16.99 -12.38
N ASP A 377 1.76 18.09 -11.76
CA ASP A 377 0.91 19.25 -11.51
C ASP A 377 0.40 19.90 -12.80
N LEU A 378 1.25 19.95 -13.83
CA LEU A 378 0.92 20.46 -15.15
C LEU A 378 -0.21 19.64 -15.80
N LEU A 379 -0.07 18.30 -15.87
CA LEU A 379 -1.07 17.43 -16.47
C LEU A 379 -2.38 17.40 -15.68
N GLY A 380 -2.27 17.39 -14.35
CA GLY A 380 -3.41 17.41 -13.44
C GLY A 380 -4.22 18.71 -13.54
N THR A 381 -3.56 19.86 -13.49
CA THR A 381 -4.19 21.18 -13.63
C THR A 381 -4.81 21.36 -15.01
N ARG A 382 -4.11 20.94 -16.07
CA ARG A 382 -4.63 20.97 -17.45
C ARG A 382 -5.93 20.17 -17.57
N THR A 383 -5.95 18.99 -16.96
CA THR A 383 -7.12 18.12 -16.97
C THR A 383 -8.28 18.70 -16.19
N LEU A 384 -8.05 19.27 -15.00
CA LEU A 384 -9.09 19.95 -14.24
C LEU A 384 -9.77 21.05 -15.08
N PHE A 385 -8.98 21.82 -15.84
CA PHE A 385 -9.50 22.82 -16.77
C PHE A 385 -10.34 22.18 -17.89
N ASP A 386 -9.78 21.21 -18.64
CA ASP A 386 -10.45 20.60 -19.79
C ASP A 386 -11.77 19.91 -19.38
N LEU A 387 -11.80 19.19 -18.25
CA LEU A 387 -13.02 18.54 -17.76
C LEU A 387 -14.06 19.54 -17.25
N THR A 388 -13.64 20.64 -16.60
CA THR A 388 -14.55 21.70 -16.16
C THR A 388 -15.19 22.40 -17.35
N VAL A 389 -14.43 22.70 -18.41
CA VAL A 389 -14.94 23.28 -19.65
C VAL A 389 -15.93 22.34 -20.35
N LYS A 390 -15.72 21.02 -20.26
CA LYS A 390 -16.67 19.99 -20.71
C LYS A 390 -17.93 19.89 -19.85
N GLY A 391 -18.05 20.68 -18.78
CA GLY A 391 -19.20 20.71 -17.88
C GLY A 391 -19.22 19.56 -16.86
N LEU A 392 -18.12 18.82 -16.71
CA LEU A 392 -18.01 17.82 -15.65
C LEU A 392 -17.80 18.52 -14.30
N THR A 393 -18.54 18.07 -13.29
CA THR A 393 -18.54 18.67 -11.94
C THR A 393 -18.16 17.63 -10.88
N GLY A 394 -17.89 18.10 -9.66
CA GLY A 394 -17.45 17.26 -8.55
C GLY A 394 -15.99 16.83 -8.65
N ILE A 395 -15.13 17.63 -9.28
CA ILE A 395 -13.71 17.27 -9.47
C ILE A 395 -12.86 17.95 -8.38
N SER A 396 -12.10 17.16 -7.62
CA SER A 396 -11.18 17.65 -6.58
C SER A 396 -9.71 17.53 -7.01
N THR A 397 -8.85 18.35 -6.39
CA THR A 397 -7.40 18.34 -6.59
C THR A 397 -6.66 18.82 -5.33
N GLY A 398 -5.38 18.45 -5.15
CA GLY A 398 -4.58 18.87 -4.00
C GLY A 398 -5.13 18.40 -2.65
N VAL A 399 -5.79 17.25 -2.65
CA VAL A 399 -6.50 16.64 -1.52
C VAL A 399 -6.17 15.15 -1.40
N SER A 400 -6.50 14.55 -0.26
CA SER A 400 -6.43 13.10 0.02
C SER A 400 -5.03 12.47 -0.02
N TYR A 401 -4.34 12.52 -1.15
CA TYR A 401 -3.18 11.69 -1.46
C TYR A 401 -1.89 12.50 -1.49
N ASP A 402 -0.85 12.00 -0.81
CA ASP A 402 0.49 12.58 -0.82
C ASP A 402 1.46 11.79 -1.72
N MET A 403 2.70 12.27 -1.78
CA MET A 403 3.84 11.66 -2.49
C MET A 403 4.96 11.25 -1.52
N TRP A 404 4.63 11.03 -0.25
CA TRP A 404 5.63 10.65 0.75
C TRP A 404 6.06 9.18 0.59
N TRP A 405 5.07 8.27 0.57
CA TRP A 405 5.21 6.81 0.58
C TRP A 405 5.62 6.20 -0.79
N ASN A 406 6.46 5.16 -0.79
CA ASN A 406 7.00 4.52 -2.00
C ASN A 406 6.16 3.37 -2.59
N GLY A 407 5.48 2.56 -1.80
CA GLY A 407 4.93 1.28 -2.29
C GLY A 407 3.64 1.32 -3.10
N GLY A 408 3.21 2.48 -3.60
CA GLY A 408 2.06 2.59 -4.51
C GLY A 408 2.47 2.47 -5.97
N ASN A 409 1.57 1.95 -6.81
CA ASN A 409 1.75 1.72 -8.24
C ASN A 409 2.17 2.97 -9.01
N ARG A 410 1.57 4.13 -8.69
CA ARG A 410 2.03 5.42 -9.24
C ARG A 410 3.26 6.02 -8.54
N ASN A 411 3.56 5.62 -7.31
CA ASN A 411 4.61 6.22 -6.49
C ASN A 411 6.02 5.69 -6.84
N VAL A 412 6.13 4.42 -7.21
CA VAL A 412 7.39 3.81 -7.66
C VAL A 412 7.86 4.41 -9.00
N PRO A 413 7.00 4.58 -10.04
CA PRO A 413 7.36 5.30 -11.26
C PRO A 413 7.93 6.70 -11.02
N VAL A 414 7.39 7.48 -10.09
CA VAL A 414 7.93 8.82 -9.76
C VAL A 414 9.38 8.77 -9.30
N ARG A 415 9.78 7.71 -8.60
CA ARG A 415 11.17 7.47 -8.17
C ARG A 415 12.08 6.91 -9.27
N HIS A 416 11.50 6.56 -10.41
CA HIS A 416 12.18 6.13 -11.64
C HIS A 416 12.13 7.22 -12.72
N ASN A 417 11.97 8.48 -12.32
CA ASN A 417 11.90 9.64 -13.21
C ASN A 417 10.73 9.57 -14.22
N VAL A 418 9.59 9.01 -13.80
CA VAL A 418 8.36 8.91 -14.59
C VAL A 418 7.27 9.77 -13.96
N VAL A 419 6.53 10.54 -14.77
CA VAL A 419 5.35 11.28 -14.29
C VAL A 419 4.25 10.29 -13.92
N GLY A 420 4.04 10.06 -12.62
CA GLY A 420 3.04 9.11 -12.10
C GLY A 420 1.72 9.78 -11.70
N LEU A 421 0.66 9.50 -12.46
CA LEU A 421 -0.67 10.05 -12.30
C LEU A 421 -1.61 9.04 -11.63
N LEU A 422 -2.56 9.55 -10.85
CA LEU A 422 -3.67 8.81 -10.27
C LEU A 422 -4.98 9.51 -10.65
N THR A 423 -5.97 8.75 -11.10
CA THR A 423 -7.37 9.18 -11.11
C THR A 423 -8.18 8.36 -10.12
N GLU A 424 -9.10 9.01 -9.40
CA GLU A 424 -10.01 8.33 -8.47
C GLU A 424 -11.44 8.78 -8.73
N ALA A 425 -12.22 7.96 -9.43
CA ALA A 425 -13.63 8.21 -9.66
C ALA A 425 -14.49 7.68 -8.51
N ALA A 426 -15.54 8.41 -8.12
CA ALA A 426 -16.49 7.89 -7.13
C ALA A 426 -17.12 6.58 -7.63
N SER A 427 -17.20 5.57 -6.77
CA SER A 427 -17.84 4.31 -7.13
C SER A 427 -19.37 4.42 -7.07
N CYS A 428 -20.05 3.69 -7.96
CA CYS A 428 -21.38 3.18 -7.68
C CYS A 428 -21.26 1.85 -6.91
N ASP A 429 -22.37 1.13 -6.66
CA ASP A 429 -22.30 -0.15 -5.95
C ASP A 429 -21.97 -1.28 -6.94
N LEU A 430 -20.68 -1.46 -7.23
CA LEU A 430 -20.19 -2.23 -8.38
C LEU A 430 -20.77 -1.69 -9.71
N ALA A 431 -21.76 -2.36 -10.32
CA ALA A 431 -22.48 -1.86 -11.49
C ALA A 431 -23.90 -1.38 -11.17
N THR A 432 -24.31 -1.45 -9.89
CA THR A 432 -25.63 -0.97 -9.45
C THR A 432 -25.59 0.54 -9.34
N PRO A 433 -26.44 1.27 -10.08
CA PRO A 433 -26.49 2.72 -10.02
C PRO A 433 -26.99 3.17 -8.66
N ILE A 434 -26.38 4.23 -8.12
CA ILE A 434 -26.76 4.80 -6.83
C ILE A 434 -27.36 6.19 -7.02
N PHE A 435 -28.33 6.55 -6.19
CA PHE A 435 -28.84 7.91 -6.11
C PHE A 435 -28.33 8.57 -4.84
N LEU A 436 -27.65 9.71 -4.98
CA LEU A 436 -27.10 10.46 -3.87
C LEU A 436 -27.69 11.87 -3.85
N PRO A 437 -28.58 12.20 -2.90
CA PRO A 437 -29.06 13.56 -2.74
C PRO A 437 -27.94 14.46 -2.22
N ARG A 438 -28.04 15.76 -2.51
CA ARG A 438 -27.02 16.76 -2.16
C ARG A 438 -26.62 16.75 -0.68
N GLN A 439 -27.54 16.41 0.22
CA GLN A 439 -27.33 16.39 1.67
C GLN A 439 -26.51 15.20 2.15
N GLU A 440 -26.40 14.13 1.35
CA GLU A 440 -25.59 12.95 1.68
C GLU A 440 -24.13 13.09 1.22
N LEU A 441 -23.82 14.15 0.47
CA LEU A 441 -22.48 14.42 -0.02
C LEU A 441 -21.62 15.10 1.06
N SER A 442 -20.45 14.53 1.29
CA SER A 442 -19.43 15.00 2.22
C SER A 442 -18.27 15.66 1.48
N ALA A 443 -17.66 16.69 2.06
CA ALA A 443 -16.51 17.40 1.47
C ALA A 443 -15.39 16.43 1.04
N PRO A 444 -14.62 16.72 -0.01
CA PRO A 444 -13.36 16.01 -0.27
C PRO A 444 -12.47 15.99 0.98
N ARG A 445 -11.66 14.94 1.16
CA ARG A 445 -10.80 14.87 2.37
C ARG A 445 -9.83 16.05 2.39
N GLY A 446 -9.63 16.65 3.56
CA GLY A 446 -8.82 17.86 3.69
C GLY A 446 -9.54 19.17 3.35
N LEU A 447 -10.83 19.11 3.01
CA LEU A 447 -11.72 20.28 2.92
C LEU A 447 -12.76 20.25 4.05
N GLY A 448 -13.07 21.42 4.61
CA GLY A 448 -13.99 21.55 5.74
C GLY A 448 -15.48 21.55 5.38
N ALA A 449 -15.84 21.81 4.12
CA ALA A 449 -17.22 21.88 3.67
C ALA A 449 -17.39 21.49 2.19
N TYR A 450 -18.54 20.93 1.83
CA TYR A 450 -18.88 20.60 0.44
C TYR A 450 -19.39 21.86 -0.28
N VAL A 451 -18.47 22.77 -0.59
CA VAL A 451 -18.73 24.06 -1.25
C VAL A 451 -17.65 24.35 -2.28
N PRO A 452 -17.88 25.26 -3.25
CA PRO A 452 -16.85 25.65 -4.21
C PRO A 452 -15.57 26.13 -3.52
N SER A 453 -14.42 25.70 -4.02
CA SER A 453 -13.10 26.15 -3.58
C SER A 453 -12.06 26.04 -4.71
N ASN A 454 -10.87 26.62 -4.54
CA ASN A 454 -9.79 26.49 -5.53
C ASN A 454 -9.39 25.02 -5.78
N ARG A 455 -9.61 24.14 -4.80
CA ARG A 455 -9.31 22.70 -4.88
C ARG A 455 -10.54 21.84 -5.24
N PHE A 456 -11.70 22.47 -5.39
CA PHE A 456 -12.97 21.82 -5.70
C PHE A 456 -13.91 22.84 -6.38
N PRO A 457 -13.62 23.26 -7.63
CA PRO A 457 -14.18 24.50 -8.20
C PRO A 457 -15.70 24.43 -8.44
N ALA A 458 -16.19 23.29 -8.93
CA ALA A 458 -17.59 23.10 -9.26
C ALA A 458 -18.12 21.84 -8.56
N PRO A 459 -18.72 21.94 -7.35
CA PRO A 459 -19.31 20.80 -6.66
C PRO A 459 -20.42 20.12 -7.47
N TRP A 460 -20.50 18.78 -7.39
CA TRP A 460 -21.58 18.02 -8.03
C TRP A 460 -22.90 18.25 -7.28
N PRO A 461 -24.03 18.50 -7.96
CA PRO A 461 -25.29 18.83 -7.30
C PRO A 461 -25.98 17.65 -6.61
N GLY A 462 -25.49 16.41 -6.79
CA GLY A 462 -26.21 15.19 -6.43
C GLY A 462 -27.06 14.67 -7.58
N GLY A 463 -27.55 13.43 -7.45
CA GLY A 463 -28.34 12.75 -8.45
C GLY A 463 -27.96 11.28 -8.61
N TRP A 464 -28.31 10.72 -9.77
CA TRP A 464 -27.87 9.38 -10.16
C TRP A 464 -26.39 9.39 -10.50
N TRP A 465 -25.68 8.36 -10.04
CA TRP A 465 -24.30 8.09 -10.39
C TRP A 465 -24.20 6.64 -10.86
N ARG A 466 -23.72 6.46 -12.10
CA ARG A 466 -23.74 5.19 -12.83
C ARG A 466 -22.36 4.73 -13.22
N LEU A 467 -22.23 3.47 -13.60
CA LEU A 467 -20.98 2.93 -14.14
C LEU A 467 -20.53 3.70 -15.40
N ALA A 468 -21.47 4.02 -16.30
CA ALA A 468 -21.21 4.86 -17.47
C ALA A 468 -20.72 6.28 -17.12
N ASP A 469 -21.13 6.86 -15.99
CA ASP A 469 -20.62 8.18 -15.57
C ASP A 469 -19.14 8.10 -15.18
N ILE A 470 -18.74 7.03 -14.49
CA ILE A 470 -17.34 6.79 -14.13
C ILE A 470 -16.48 6.70 -15.40
N ILE A 471 -16.89 5.85 -16.34
CA ILE A 471 -16.17 5.65 -17.61
C ILE A 471 -16.10 6.96 -18.40
N ARG A 472 -17.18 7.76 -18.42
CA ARG A 472 -17.18 9.08 -19.07
C ARG A 472 -16.15 10.03 -18.48
N TYR A 473 -16.01 10.09 -17.15
CA TYR A 473 -15.02 10.96 -16.50
C TYR A 473 -13.58 10.50 -16.79
N GLU A 474 -13.33 9.20 -16.69
CA GLU A 474 -12.00 8.62 -16.98
C GLU A 474 -11.61 8.75 -18.47
N LEU A 475 -12.55 8.55 -19.40
CA LEU A 475 -12.29 8.79 -20.83
C LEU A 475 -11.98 10.27 -21.11
N ALA A 476 -12.69 11.20 -20.45
CA ALA A 476 -12.40 12.62 -20.58
C ALA A 476 -11.00 12.97 -20.05
N PHE A 477 -10.56 12.31 -18.97
CA PHE A 477 -9.17 12.40 -18.49
C PHE A 477 -8.19 11.87 -19.54
N GLY A 478 -8.41 10.66 -20.06
CA GLY A 478 -7.56 10.04 -21.07
C GLY A 478 -7.42 10.91 -22.33
N GLU A 479 -8.51 11.53 -22.78
CA GLU A 479 -8.51 12.47 -23.91
C GLU A 479 -7.66 13.72 -23.61
N SER A 480 -7.84 14.35 -22.43
CA SER A 480 -7.04 15.49 -21.98
C SER A 480 -5.54 15.15 -21.90
N LEU A 481 -5.23 13.99 -21.32
CA LEU A 481 -3.87 13.49 -21.16
C LEU A 481 -3.22 13.28 -22.52
N LEU A 482 -3.80 12.46 -23.39
CA LEU A 482 -3.27 12.18 -24.73
C LEU A 482 -3.12 13.46 -25.56
N GLY A 483 -4.07 14.39 -25.49
CA GLY A 483 -3.96 15.69 -26.15
C GLY A 483 -2.80 16.54 -25.62
N SER A 484 -2.46 16.42 -24.34
CA SER A 484 -1.34 17.14 -23.75
C SER A 484 0.01 16.51 -24.13
N LEU A 485 0.09 15.18 -24.15
CA LEU A 485 1.29 14.47 -24.56
C LEU A 485 1.61 14.68 -26.05
N SER A 486 0.59 14.63 -26.92
CA SER A 486 0.76 14.75 -28.37
C SER A 486 1.08 16.18 -28.84
N ARG A 487 0.64 17.21 -28.12
CA ARG A 487 0.95 18.62 -28.43
C ARG A 487 2.42 18.97 -28.19
N GLU A 488 3.01 18.46 -27.11
CA GLU A 488 4.37 18.82 -26.68
C GLU A 488 5.24 17.58 -26.40
N PRO A 489 5.42 16.67 -27.37
CA PRO A 489 6.02 15.37 -27.12
C PRO A 489 7.50 15.47 -26.66
N ASN A 490 8.23 16.47 -27.18
CA ASN A 490 9.61 16.72 -26.78
C ASN A 490 9.73 17.18 -25.32
N LEU A 491 8.72 17.84 -24.76
CA LEU A 491 8.74 18.32 -23.37
C LEU A 491 8.94 17.15 -22.40
N TRP A 492 8.13 16.10 -22.57
CA TRP A 492 8.10 14.94 -21.68
C TRP A 492 9.39 14.12 -21.75
N ARG A 493 9.93 13.91 -22.96
CA ARG A 493 11.20 13.21 -23.16
C ARG A 493 12.40 13.99 -22.64
N ARG A 494 12.44 15.31 -22.85
CA ARG A 494 13.48 16.18 -22.26
C ARG A 494 13.42 16.17 -20.74
N ASN A 495 12.22 16.20 -20.16
CA ASN A 495 12.06 16.19 -18.71
C ASN A 495 12.62 14.90 -18.09
N GLN A 496 12.31 13.73 -18.65
CA GLN A 496 12.86 12.46 -18.17
C GLN A 496 14.40 12.39 -18.33
N LEU A 497 14.93 12.82 -19.48
CA LEU A 497 16.38 12.87 -19.69
C LEU A 497 17.06 13.77 -18.64
N ALA A 498 16.50 14.96 -18.41
CA ALA A 498 17.04 15.91 -17.45
C ALA A 498 16.94 15.39 -16.00
N ALA A 499 15.83 14.76 -15.63
CA ALA A 499 15.67 14.11 -14.33
C ALA A 499 16.70 12.99 -14.13
N SER A 500 16.89 12.13 -15.14
CA SER A 500 17.87 11.04 -15.08
C SER A 500 19.31 11.54 -14.93
N LEU A 501 19.68 12.61 -15.63
CA LEU A 501 20.99 13.26 -15.46
C LEU A 501 21.16 13.85 -14.05
N ARG A 502 20.15 14.56 -13.53
CA ARG A 502 20.18 15.11 -12.16
C ARG A 502 20.31 14.01 -11.11
N THR A 503 19.55 12.91 -11.23
CA THR A 503 19.65 11.78 -10.28
C THR A 503 21.06 11.19 -10.23
N VAL A 504 21.71 11.04 -11.39
CA VAL A 504 23.10 10.54 -11.46
C VAL A 504 24.06 11.54 -10.81
N GLU A 505 23.92 12.83 -11.09
CA GLU A 505 24.75 13.90 -10.52
C GLU A 505 24.59 13.99 -8.99
N GLU A 506 23.36 13.97 -8.49
CA GLU A 506 23.05 13.90 -7.05
C GLU A 506 23.67 12.65 -6.42
N GLY A 507 23.64 11.53 -7.13
CA GLY A 507 24.32 10.28 -6.80
C GLY A 507 25.80 10.44 -6.43
N LEU A 508 26.49 11.38 -7.09
CA LEU A 508 27.92 11.69 -6.90
C LEU A 508 28.20 12.78 -5.86
N GLY A 509 27.16 13.44 -5.32
CA GLY A 509 27.31 14.55 -4.38
C GLY A 509 27.92 14.19 -3.01
N GLU A 510 27.90 15.15 -2.08
CA GLU A 510 28.50 15.03 -0.73
C GLU A 510 27.70 14.15 0.26
N GLY A 511 26.55 13.61 -0.17
CA GLY A 511 25.69 12.74 0.63
C GLY A 511 26.10 11.26 0.61
N VAL A 512 25.16 10.39 1.00
CA VAL A 512 25.35 8.92 0.89
C VAL A 512 25.53 8.55 -0.59
N ARG A 513 26.70 8.02 -0.95
CA ARG A 513 27.02 7.59 -2.33
C ARG A 513 26.52 6.19 -2.64
N GLY A 514 26.15 5.42 -1.63
CA GLY A 514 25.47 4.14 -1.78
C GLY A 514 25.49 3.29 -0.52
N TRP A 515 25.24 2.00 -0.70
CA TRP A 515 25.21 1.01 0.38
C TRP A 515 26.07 -0.20 0.08
N ILE A 516 26.79 -0.66 1.09
CA ILE A 516 27.49 -1.95 1.13
C ILE A 516 26.56 -2.96 1.79
N LEU A 517 26.44 -4.15 1.21
CA LEU A 517 25.74 -5.30 1.80
C LEU A 517 26.80 -6.26 2.37
N PRO A 518 27.02 -6.28 3.70
CA PRO A 518 28.08 -7.09 4.29
C PRO A 518 27.81 -8.58 4.17
N GLU A 519 28.89 -9.35 4.06
CA GLU A 519 28.89 -10.81 3.93
C GLU A 519 28.27 -11.52 5.13
N ASN A 520 28.36 -10.89 6.31
CA ASN A 520 27.89 -11.44 7.58
C ASN A 520 26.40 -11.14 7.87
N THR A 521 25.57 -10.98 6.85
CA THR A 521 24.12 -10.85 7.04
C THR A 521 23.56 -12.16 7.62
N PRO A 522 22.76 -12.12 8.72
CA PRO A 522 22.29 -13.33 9.39
C PRO A 522 21.47 -14.27 8.51
N ASP A 523 20.64 -13.72 7.63
CA ASP A 523 19.79 -14.45 6.67
C ASP A 523 20.24 -14.18 5.23
N PRO A 524 21.05 -15.08 4.62
CA PRO A 524 21.45 -14.97 3.23
C PRO A 524 20.28 -14.94 2.25
N ASP A 525 19.21 -15.69 2.52
CA ASP A 525 18.05 -15.74 1.63
C ASP A 525 17.34 -14.38 1.59
N ALA A 526 17.24 -13.71 2.73
CA ALA A 526 16.71 -12.34 2.79
C ALA A 526 17.58 -11.34 2.03
N ALA A 527 18.91 -11.47 2.10
CA ALA A 527 19.84 -10.64 1.34
C ALA A 527 19.70 -10.88 -0.18
N LEU A 528 19.53 -12.13 -0.61
CA LEU A 528 19.30 -12.46 -2.02
C LEU A 528 17.94 -11.95 -2.51
N ARG A 529 16.91 -11.99 -1.67
CA ARG A 529 15.62 -11.35 -1.99
C ARG A 529 15.76 -9.83 -2.15
N LEU A 530 16.54 -9.16 -1.30
CA LEU A 530 16.85 -7.74 -1.48
C LEU A 530 17.52 -7.50 -2.84
N VAL A 531 18.58 -8.26 -3.17
CA VAL A 531 19.28 -8.14 -4.45
C VAL A 531 18.32 -8.35 -5.64
N ARG A 532 17.45 -9.36 -5.56
CA ARG A 532 16.42 -9.59 -6.58
C ARG A 532 15.50 -8.39 -6.76
N ILE A 533 14.97 -7.84 -5.66
CA ILE A 533 14.07 -6.67 -5.71
C ILE A 533 14.77 -5.50 -6.40
N LEU A 534 16.02 -5.20 -6.04
CA LEU A 534 16.81 -4.14 -6.65
C LEU A 534 17.01 -4.37 -8.16
N LEU A 535 17.43 -5.59 -8.55
CA LEU A 535 17.64 -5.92 -9.95
C LEU A 535 16.33 -5.90 -10.75
N ASP A 536 15.21 -6.35 -10.18
CA ASP A 536 13.89 -6.38 -10.82
C ASP A 536 13.32 -4.97 -10.99
N SER A 537 13.60 -4.04 -10.07
CA SER A 537 13.28 -2.61 -10.20
C SER A 537 14.26 -1.83 -11.09
N GLY A 538 15.18 -2.50 -11.80
CA GLY A 538 16.10 -1.85 -12.73
C GLY A 538 17.32 -1.18 -12.09
N LEU A 539 17.62 -1.47 -10.82
CA LEU A 539 18.84 -1.00 -10.16
C LEU A 539 20.03 -1.92 -10.45
N GLU A 540 21.21 -1.32 -10.50
CA GLU A 540 22.50 -1.98 -10.65
C GLU A 540 23.10 -2.33 -9.28
N VAL A 541 23.50 -3.60 -9.13
CA VAL A 541 24.25 -4.12 -7.98
C VAL A 541 25.62 -4.55 -8.47
N HIS A 542 26.67 -4.19 -7.74
CA HIS A 542 28.05 -4.51 -8.09
C HIS A 542 28.69 -5.42 -7.04
N ARG A 543 29.68 -6.21 -7.45
CA ARG A 543 30.55 -7.02 -6.61
C ARG A 543 31.97 -6.48 -6.66
N THR A 544 32.65 -6.42 -5.53
CA THR A 544 34.09 -6.11 -5.49
C THR A 544 34.93 -7.32 -5.84
N THR A 545 36.01 -7.13 -6.61
CA THR A 545 36.95 -8.21 -6.95
C THR A 545 38.16 -8.29 -6.02
N GLU A 546 38.39 -7.25 -5.21
CA GLU A 546 39.47 -7.14 -4.21
C GLU A 546 38.91 -6.58 -2.90
N PRO A 547 39.62 -6.78 -1.77
CA PRO A 547 39.28 -6.10 -0.52
C PRO A 547 39.35 -4.57 -0.66
N PHE A 548 38.51 -3.86 0.08
CA PHE A 548 38.48 -2.39 0.05
C PHE A 548 38.14 -1.81 1.42
N HIS A 549 38.45 -0.53 1.61
CA HIS A 549 38.17 0.20 2.86
C HIS A 549 37.10 1.27 2.61
N ALA A 550 36.04 1.27 3.40
CA ALA A 550 34.97 2.27 3.35
C ALA A 550 34.31 2.42 4.72
N SER A 551 33.84 3.62 5.06
CA SER A 551 33.13 3.90 6.31
C SER A 551 33.91 3.46 7.56
N GLY A 552 35.24 3.58 7.51
CA GLY A 552 36.17 3.21 8.58
C GLY A 552 36.35 1.70 8.80
N ARG A 553 35.94 0.84 7.84
CA ARG A 553 36.03 -0.62 7.94
C ARG A 553 36.57 -1.23 6.66
N GLU A 554 37.30 -2.33 6.78
CA GLU A 554 37.72 -3.16 5.66
C GLU A 554 36.63 -4.19 5.33
N PHE A 555 36.38 -4.40 4.04
CA PHE A 555 35.45 -5.40 3.51
C PHE A 555 36.19 -6.34 2.54
N PRO A 556 35.90 -7.64 2.56
CA PRO A 556 36.58 -8.61 1.71
C PRO A 556 36.16 -8.48 0.23
N ALA A 557 36.96 -9.10 -0.66
CA ALA A 557 36.55 -9.35 -2.03
C ALA A 557 35.24 -10.17 -2.06
N GLY A 558 34.40 -9.93 -3.06
CA GLY A 558 33.09 -10.57 -3.19
C GLY A 558 31.93 -9.80 -2.55
N THR A 559 32.23 -8.76 -1.76
CA THR A 559 31.24 -7.89 -1.10
C THR A 559 30.39 -7.16 -2.14
N LEU A 560 29.09 -7.02 -1.87
CA LEU A 560 28.18 -6.29 -2.77
C LEU A 560 28.07 -4.80 -2.43
N LEU A 561 28.01 -3.99 -3.47
CA LEU A 561 27.87 -2.54 -3.43
C LEU A 561 26.69 -2.11 -4.31
N VAL A 562 25.84 -1.22 -3.81
CA VAL A 562 24.75 -0.61 -4.57
C VAL A 562 24.96 0.90 -4.55
N ARG A 563 25.37 1.46 -5.70
CA ARG A 563 25.77 2.87 -5.83
C ARG A 563 24.57 3.75 -6.16
N ARG A 564 24.59 5.02 -5.75
CA ARG A 564 23.52 5.98 -6.03
C ARG A 564 23.69 6.70 -7.37
N ASP A 565 24.89 6.71 -7.96
CA ASP A 565 25.20 7.36 -9.24
C ASP A 565 24.74 6.52 -10.47
N GLN A 566 23.46 6.19 -10.44
CA GLN A 566 22.73 5.50 -11.48
C GLN A 566 21.35 6.17 -11.63
N PRO A 567 20.65 6.00 -12.76
CA PRO A 567 19.47 6.81 -13.07
C PRO A 567 18.29 6.61 -12.11
N TYR A 568 18.23 5.46 -11.42
CA TYR A 568 17.22 5.18 -10.39
C TYR A 568 17.78 5.34 -8.97
N GLY A 569 18.84 6.15 -8.80
CA GLY A 569 19.45 6.47 -7.52
C GLY A 569 18.47 7.04 -6.49
N ALA A 570 17.43 7.78 -6.92
CA ALA A 570 16.35 8.26 -6.07
C ALA A 570 15.49 7.12 -5.50
N HIS A 571 15.14 6.13 -6.34
CA HIS A 571 14.44 4.92 -5.89
C HIS A 571 15.30 4.11 -4.91
N LEU A 572 16.57 3.89 -5.23
CA LEU A 572 17.51 3.22 -4.34
C LEU A 572 17.61 3.92 -2.99
N GLN A 573 17.82 5.24 -3.02
CA GLN A 573 17.91 6.04 -1.81
C GLN A 573 16.66 5.88 -0.95
N ASP A 574 15.48 5.94 -1.57
CA ASP A 574 14.23 5.85 -0.84
C ASP A 574 13.93 4.45 -0.27
N LEU A 575 14.35 3.37 -0.95
CA LEU A 575 14.25 2.00 -0.43
C LEU A 575 15.22 1.74 0.72
N MET A 576 16.44 2.25 0.57
CA MET A 576 17.52 1.94 1.49
C MET A 576 17.43 2.84 2.71
N GLN A 577 17.32 4.16 2.58
CA GLN A 577 17.46 5.10 3.71
C GLN A 577 16.44 4.89 4.84
N LEU A 578 16.82 5.33 6.05
CA LEU A 578 15.87 5.40 7.16
C LEU A 578 14.83 6.48 6.90
N GLN A 579 13.55 6.12 6.98
CA GLN A 579 12.46 7.07 6.77
C GLN A 579 12.30 7.98 7.98
N ARG A 580 12.13 9.28 7.73
CA ARG A 580 11.87 10.31 8.74
C ARG A 580 10.73 11.18 8.28
N TYR A 581 9.50 10.79 8.64
CA TYR A 581 8.31 11.55 8.28
C TYR A 581 8.32 12.92 8.99
N PRO A 582 7.92 14.01 8.34
CA PRO A 582 7.92 15.34 8.95
C PRO A 582 6.92 15.43 10.11
N GLU A 583 7.14 16.39 11.02
CA GLU A 583 6.18 16.70 12.07
C GLU A 583 4.89 17.30 11.46
N GLY A 584 3.74 17.06 12.10
CA GLY A 584 2.44 17.57 11.66
C GLY A 584 1.41 16.46 11.42
N ASP A 585 0.64 16.59 10.35
CA ASP A 585 -0.45 15.66 10.03
C ASP A 585 0.09 14.23 9.82
N PRO A 586 -0.59 13.21 10.38
CA PRO A 586 -0.16 11.83 10.22
C PRO A 586 -0.09 11.42 8.74
N PRO A 587 0.78 10.45 8.39
CA PRO A 587 0.87 9.92 7.03
C PRO A 587 -0.49 9.42 6.53
N TYR A 588 -0.71 9.54 5.21
CA TYR A 588 -1.93 9.02 4.59
C TYR A 588 -2.08 7.49 4.70
N ASP A 589 -0.97 6.74 4.54
CA ASP A 589 -0.96 5.26 4.60
C ASP A 589 0.04 4.75 5.65
N VAL A 590 1.34 4.86 5.37
CA VAL A 590 2.41 4.42 6.27
C VAL A 590 3.59 5.39 6.23
N ALA A 591 4.39 5.44 7.29
CA ALA A 591 5.58 6.29 7.40
C ALA A 591 6.92 5.55 7.28
N GLY A 592 6.98 4.22 7.46
CA GLY A 592 8.22 3.43 7.41
C GLY A 592 8.22 2.33 6.35
N TRP A 593 9.27 2.25 5.52
CA TRP A 593 9.52 1.16 4.54
C TRP A 593 10.98 0.89 4.26
N THR A 594 11.86 1.16 5.23
CA THR A 594 13.28 0.84 5.06
C THR A 594 13.45 -0.65 4.74
N LEU A 595 13.71 -0.97 3.47
CA LEU A 595 13.58 -2.32 2.95
C LEU A 595 14.58 -3.30 3.61
N PRO A 596 15.85 -2.93 3.81
CA PRO A 596 16.79 -3.78 4.55
C PRO A 596 16.36 -4.07 5.99
N LEU A 597 15.68 -3.14 6.68
CA LEU A 597 15.15 -3.41 8.03
C LEU A 597 14.01 -4.41 8.00
N LEU A 598 13.08 -4.27 7.05
CA LEU A 598 11.94 -5.18 6.88
C LEU A 598 12.39 -6.63 6.60
N LEU A 599 13.45 -6.78 5.81
CA LEU A 599 14.04 -8.07 5.47
C LEU A 599 15.06 -8.58 6.50
N GLY A 600 15.54 -7.75 7.41
CA GLY A 600 16.59 -8.13 8.38
C GLY A 600 17.99 -8.19 7.76
N VAL A 601 18.23 -7.45 6.68
CA VAL A 601 19.49 -7.40 5.94
C VAL A 601 20.40 -6.30 6.50
N ARG A 602 21.66 -6.63 6.76
CA ARG A 602 22.66 -5.65 7.20
C ARG A 602 23.06 -4.76 6.03
N ARG A 603 23.27 -3.48 6.31
CA ARG A 603 23.78 -2.50 5.34
C ARG A 603 24.72 -1.51 5.99
N VAL A 604 25.64 -0.97 5.21
CA VAL A 604 26.53 0.12 5.63
C VAL A 604 26.46 1.21 4.57
N GLU A 605 26.18 2.44 4.98
CA GLU A 605 26.27 3.62 4.10
C GLU A 605 27.74 3.94 3.85
N PHE A 606 28.09 4.31 2.62
CA PHE A 606 29.40 4.85 2.27
C PHE A 606 29.27 6.23 1.62
N PHE A 607 30.26 7.09 1.87
CA PHE A 607 30.28 8.50 1.46
C PHE A 607 31.47 8.79 0.54
N GLU A 608 32.44 7.89 0.52
CA GLU A 608 33.66 7.95 -0.27
C GLU A 608 33.40 7.56 -1.73
N GLU A 609 34.37 7.82 -2.60
CA GLU A 609 34.36 7.27 -3.96
C GLU A 609 34.29 5.74 -3.92
N ALA A 610 33.44 5.18 -4.79
CA ALA A 610 33.33 3.74 -4.92
C ALA A 610 34.66 3.17 -5.45
N PRO A 611 35.03 1.94 -5.06
CA PRO A 611 36.24 1.31 -5.58
C PRO A 611 36.14 1.09 -7.11
N ASP A 612 37.27 1.11 -7.81
CA ASP A 612 37.33 0.94 -9.27
C ASP A 612 37.11 -0.51 -9.72
N ASN A 613 37.32 -1.47 -8.82
CA ASN A 613 37.35 -2.90 -9.10
C ASN A 613 35.96 -3.56 -8.86
N LEU A 614 35.00 -3.16 -9.69
CA LEU A 614 33.60 -3.58 -9.60
C LEU A 614 33.16 -4.43 -10.80
N GLU A 615 32.47 -5.53 -10.52
CA GLU A 615 31.76 -6.35 -11.51
C GLU A 615 30.25 -6.23 -11.33
N LEU A 616 29.52 -6.02 -12.43
CA LEU A 616 28.06 -5.94 -12.40
C LEU A 616 27.44 -7.32 -12.12
N VAL A 617 26.56 -7.38 -11.13
CA VAL A 617 25.74 -8.56 -10.81
C VAL A 617 24.48 -8.52 -11.66
N LYS A 618 24.25 -9.57 -12.45
CA LYS A 618 23.10 -9.66 -13.36
C LYS A 618 21.94 -10.45 -12.78
N THR A 619 22.21 -11.33 -11.83
CA THR A 619 21.19 -12.20 -11.22
C THR A 619 21.42 -12.37 -9.73
N GLN A 620 20.35 -12.68 -8.99
CA GLN A 620 20.48 -13.07 -7.57
C GLN A 620 21.37 -14.31 -7.37
N VAL A 621 21.44 -15.22 -8.36
CA VAL A 621 22.26 -16.43 -8.29
C VAL A 621 23.74 -16.08 -8.27
N GLU A 622 24.14 -15.11 -9.09
CA GLU A 622 25.51 -14.61 -9.06
C GLU A 622 25.85 -14.09 -7.66
N ALA A 623 24.94 -13.35 -7.00
CA ALA A 623 25.11 -12.77 -5.66
C ALA A 623 25.21 -13.78 -4.50
N GLN A 624 24.84 -15.05 -4.69
CA GLN A 624 24.78 -16.04 -3.61
C GLN A 624 26.09 -16.20 -2.84
N GLY A 625 27.23 -16.16 -3.54
CA GLY A 625 28.55 -16.31 -2.91
C GLY A 625 28.99 -15.13 -2.04
N ALA A 626 28.25 -14.02 -2.03
CA ALA A 626 28.62 -12.84 -1.25
C ALA A 626 28.23 -12.94 0.23
N PHE A 627 27.38 -13.89 0.63
CA PHE A 627 26.84 -13.98 1.99
C PHE A 627 27.24 -15.30 2.65
N SER A 628 27.78 -15.23 3.86
CA SER A 628 28.23 -16.40 4.64
C SER A 628 27.18 -16.92 5.62
N GLY A 629 26.17 -16.11 5.94
CA GLY A 629 25.06 -16.50 6.82
C GLY A 629 25.47 -16.60 8.29
N ASP A 630 24.97 -17.62 8.97
CA ASP A 630 25.23 -17.83 10.39
C ASP A 630 26.64 -18.42 10.58
N PRO A 631 27.58 -17.66 11.16
CA PRO A 631 28.97 -18.10 11.28
C PRO A 631 29.12 -19.36 12.14
N ARG A 632 28.13 -19.68 12.98
CA ARG A 632 28.15 -20.88 13.83
C ARG A 632 28.02 -22.16 13.02
N LEU A 633 27.52 -22.09 11.78
CA LEU A 633 27.47 -23.24 10.87
C LEU A 633 28.85 -23.54 10.22
N ALA A 634 29.82 -22.63 10.33
CA ALA A 634 31.15 -22.83 9.78
C ALA A 634 31.85 -24.01 10.46
N GLY A 635 32.28 -25.00 9.67
CA GLY A 635 32.97 -26.19 10.16
C GLY A 635 32.09 -27.23 10.88
N ILE A 636 30.76 -27.04 10.89
CA ILE A 636 29.79 -28.02 11.41
C ILE A 636 29.44 -29.03 10.29
N PRO A 637 29.10 -30.30 10.61
CA PRO A 637 28.65 -31.28 9.63
C PRO A 637 27.49 -30.78 8.76
N ARG A 638 27.42 -31.30 7.52
CA ARG A 638 26.34 -30.97 6.59
C ARG A 638 24.98 -31.32 7.19
N GLY A 639 23.99 -30.49 6.89
CA GLY A 639 22.59 -30.67 7.27
C GLY A 639 22.15 -29.88 8.49
N TRP A 640 23.07 -29.34 9.30
CA TRP A 640 22.69 -28.38 10.33
C TRP A 640 22.14 -27.11 9.69
N MET A 641 21.08 -26.57 10.31
CA MET A 641 20.41 -25.36 9.83
C MET A 641 20.35 -24.31 10.95
N SER A 642 20.15 -23.04 10.59
CA SER A 642 19.91 -21.96 11.56
C SER A 642 18.47 -21.48 11.42
N VAL A 643 17.75 -21.34 12.53
CA VAL A 643 16.39 -20.74 12.53
C VAL A 643 16.40 -19.24 12.24
N SER A 644 17.60 -18.64 12.10
CA SER A 644 17.77 -17.28 11.60
C SER A 644 17.76 -17.20 10.06
N HIS A 645 17.82 -18.34 9.34
CA HIS A 645 17.68 -18.38 7.88
C HIS A 645 16.23 -18.67 7.50
N SER A 646 15.64 -17.85 6.62
CA SER A 646 14.26 -18.05 6.17
C SER A 646 14.05 -19.45 5.55
N HIS A 647 14.99 -19.94 4.74
CA HIS A 647 14.85 -21.22 4.05
C HIS A 647 14.89 -22.44 4.99
N SER A 648 15.51 -22.32 6.17
CA SER A 648 15.55 -23.41 7.16
C SER A 648 14.16 -23.84 7.62
N TRP A 649 13.18 -22.94 7.63
CA TRP A 649 11.81 -23.26 8.02
C TRP A 649 11.12 -24.15 6.99
N SER A 650 11.33 -23.89 5.70
CA SER A 650 10.86 -24.76 4.61
C SER A 650 11.49 -26.14 4.67
N GLN A 651 12.80 -26.20 4.93
CA GLN A 651 13.53 -27.47 5.08
C GLN A 651 13.07 -28.26 6.30
N LEU A 652 12.87 -27.59 7.44
CA LEU A 652 12.34 -28.20 8.66
C LEU A 652 10.94 -28.79 8.41
N ALA A 653 10.03 -28.03 7.79
CA ALA A 653 8.69 -28.50 7.48
C ALA A 653 8.72 -29.74 6.56
N ALA A 654 9.60 -29.76 5.56
CA ALA A 654 9.78 -30.90 4.67
C ALA A 654 10.32 -32.14 5.40
N GLN A 655 11.32 -31.97 6.28
CA GLN A 655 11.91 -33.05 7.09
C GLN A 655 10.89 -33.66 8.05
N LEU A 656 10.17 -32.83 8.81
CA LEU A 656 9.16 -33.30 9.75
C LEU A 656 8.00 -34.01 9.05
N LYS A 657 7.62 -33.55 7.84
CA LYS A 657 6.61 -34.23 7.02
C LYS A 657 7.09 -35.59 6.49
N ALA A 658 8.40 -35.74 6.27
CA ALA A 658 9.01 -37.01 5.89
C ALA A 658 9.16 -37.99 7.07
N GLY A 659 8.90 -37.54 8.31
CA GLY A 659 9.09 -38.31 9.53
C GLY A 659 10.53 -38.27 10.07
N ASP A 660 11.36 -37.35 9.56
CA ASP A 660 12.70 -37.14 10.09
C ASP A 660 12.64 -36.48 11.48
N THR A 661 13.64 -36.78 12.30
CA THR A 661 13.83 -36.13 13.60
C THR A 661 14.83 -34.99 13.46
N VAL A 662 14.53 -33.84 14.07
CA VAL A 662 15.38 -32.66 14.12
C VAL A 662 15.39 -32.11 15.55
N SER A 663 16.55 -31.80 16.09
CA SER A 663 16.70 -31.24 17.43
C SER A 663 16.97 -29.73 17.38
N TYR A 664 16.17 -28.95 18.10
CA TYR A 664 16.36 -27.51 18.28
C TYR A 664 17.16 -27.20 19.55
N LEU A 665 18.20 -26.37 19.41
CA LEU A 665 19.02 -25.91 20.53
C LEU A 665 18.47 -24.59 21.08
N GLY A 666 17.97 -24.61 22.32
CA GLY A 666 17.25 -23.50 22.93
C GLY A 666 18.10 -22.46 23.65
N ALA A 667 19.36 -22.75 23.97
CA ALA A 667 20.28 -21.79 24.55
C ALA A 667 21.75 -22.23 24.33
N GLY A 668 22.68 -21.58 25.02
CA GLY A 668 24.12 -21.71 24.81
C GLY A 668 24.64 -21.09 23.50
N ASP A 669 25.93 -21.27 23.22
CA ASP A 669 26.61 -20.68 22.05
C ASP A 669 26.05 -21.18 20.71
N ARG A 670 25.41 -22.35 20.71
CA ARG A 670 24.73 -22.97 19.57
C ARG A 670 23.21 -22.77 19.57
N GLY A 671 22.68 -21.95 20.48
CA GLY A 671 21.25 -21.68 20.57
C GLY A 671 20.70 -21.09 19.27
N GLY A 672 19.60 -21.62 18.75
CA GLY A 672 19.07 -21.24 17.44
C GLY A 672 19.57 -22.11 16.28
N LEU A 673 20.26 -23.22 16.54
CA LEU A 673 20.59 -24.20 15.50
C LEU A 673 19.62 -25.39 15.53
N LEU A 674 19.36 -25.95 14.35
CA LEU A 674 18.61 -27.17 14.12
C LEU A 674 19.59 -28.28 13.72
N VAL A 675 19.50 -29.41 14.43
CA VAL A 675 20.45 -30.52 14.35
C VAL A 675 19.71 -31.72 13.77
N PRO A 676 20.15 -32.27 12.62
CA PRO A 676 19.53 -33.47 12.05
C PRO A 676 19.63 -34.67 12.99
N GLY A 677 18.61 -35.53 12.94
CA GLY A 677 18.57 -36.79 13.69
C GLY A 677 19.82 -37.65 13.45
N GLY A 678 20.31 -38.27 14.52
CA GLY A 678 21.54 -39.07 14.49
C GLY A 678 22.84 -38.27 14.60
N GLN A 679 22.77 -36.93 14.67
CA GLN A 679 23.93 -36.09 14.99
C GLN A 679 23.84 -35.55 16.41
N SER A 680 24.98 -35.47 17.12
CA SER A 680 25.05 -34.90 18.47
C SER A 680 25.49 -33.45 18.42
N ALA A 681 24.81 -32.62 19.21
CA ALA A 681 25.21 -31.23 19.40
C ALA A 681 26.27 -31.02 20.48
N ASN A 682 26.62 -32.05 21.26
CA ASN A 682 27.54 -31.98 22.40
C ASN A 682 27.29 -30.73 23.25
N THR A 683 26.05 -30.57 23.70
CA THR A 683 25.59 -29.45 24.53
C THR A 683 25.19 -29.97 25.90
N ASP A 684 25.39 -29.15 26.93
CA ASP A 684 24.97 -29.45 28.31
C ASP A 684 23.46 -29.26 28.50
N GLU A 685 22.80 -28.54 27.59
CA GLU A 685 21.35 -28.32 27.61
C GLU A 685 20.59 -29.35 26.78
N GLU A 686 19.46 -29.81 27.32
CA GLU A 686 18.58 -30.75 26.64
C GLU A 686 17.88 -30.06 25.44
N PRO A 687 18.08 -30.56 24.21
CA PRO A 687 17.47 -29.97 23.03
C PRO A 687 15.98 -30.32 22.92
N LEU A 688 15.19 -29.45 22.28
CA LEU A 688 13.81 -29.80 21.92
C LEU A 688 13.86 -30.73 20.70
N VAL A 689 13.35 -31.96 20.86
CA VAL A 689 13.25 -32.92 19.76
C VAL A 689 11.95 -32.70 18.98
N LEU A 690 12.08 -32.43 17.68
CA LEU A 690 10.98 -32.29 16.74
C LEU A 690 10.95 -33.53 15.84
N ASN A 691 9.86 -34.29 15.87
CA ASN A 691 9.73 -35.54 15.11
C ASN A 691 8.42 -35.62 14.30
N GLN A 692 7.56 -34.61 14.41
CA GLN A 692 6.30 -34.52 13.70
C GLN A 692 6.03 -33.09 13.26
N MET A 693 5.43 -32.95 12.09
CA MET A 693 4.98 -31.66 11.58
C MET A 693 3.71 -31.24 12.34
N PRO A 694 3.68 -30.08 13.01
CA PRO A 694 2.46 -29.58 13.64
C PRO A 694 1.34 -29.38 12.61
N ARG A 695 0.12 -29.78 12.95
CA ARG A 695 -1.08 -29.53 12.12
C ARG A 695 -1.51 -28.08 12.35
N ILE A 696 -1.16 -27.21 11.40
CA ILE A 696 -1.40 -25.76 11.52
C ILE A 696 -2.77 -25.40 10.91
N GLY A 697 -3.63 -24.77 11.70
CA GLY A 697 -4.89 -24.17 11.27
C GLY A 697 -4.79 -22.65 11.15
N LEU A 698 -5.14 -22.10 10.00
CA LEU A 698 -5.23 -20.66 9.77
C LEU A 698 -6.70 -20.22 9.78
N TYR A 699 -7.06 -19.34 10.72
CA TYR A 699 -8.42 -18.81 10.80
C TYR A 699 -8.73 -17.87 9.63
N ALA A 700 -9.78 -18.20 8.87
CA ALA A 700 -10.25 -17.41 7.72
C ALA A 700 -11.78 -17.23 7.74
N PRO A 701 -12.29 -16.08 8.22
CA PRO A 701 -13.72 -15.81 8.19
C PRO A 701 -14.23 -15.55 6.76
N TRP A 702 -15.54 -15.62 6.55
CA TRP A 702 -16.22 -15.39 5.26
C TRP A 702 -16.23 -13.92 4.77
N SER A 703 -15.32 -13.07 5.24
CA SER A 703 -15.30 -11.63 4.96
C SER A 703 -14.16 -11.17 4.06
N GLY A 704 -13.33 -12.08 3.51
CA GLY A 704 -12.14 -11.74 2.74
C GLY A 704 -11.17 -10.84 3.51
N PHE A 705 -10.22 -11.42 4.24
CA PHE A 705 -9.41 -10.68 5.21
C PHE A 705 -7.95 -10.58 4.79
N LYS A 706 -7.42 -9.36 4.64
CA LYS A 706 -6.07 -9.14 4.07
C LYS A 706 -4.94 -9.76 4.90
N PRO A 707 -4.89 -9.60 6.24
CA PRO A 707 -3.87 -10.28 7.05
C PRO A 707 -3.88 -11.80 6.93
N GLU A 708 -5.06 -12.42 6.77
CA GLU A 708 -5.16 -13.85 6.47
C GLU A 708 -4.49 -14.18 5.13
N GLY A 709 -4.75 -13.40 4.08
CA GLY A 709 -4.12 -13.60 2.78
C GLY A 709 -2.60 -13.37 2.79
N TRP A 710 -2.10 -12.38 3.54
CA TRP A 710 -0.65 -12.18 3.72
C TRP A 710 0.00 -13.35 4.47
N MET A 711 -0.72 -13.96 5.42
CA MET A 711 -0.27 -15.17 6.11
C MET A 711 -0.22 -16.36 5.14
N ARG A 712 -1.24 -16.55 4.30
CA ARG A 712 -1.22 -17.58 3.25
C ARG A 712 -0.03 -17.39 2.32
N TRP A 713 0.23 -16.16 1.87
CA TRP A 713 1.40 -15.87 1.05
C TRP A 713 2.71 -16.30 1.72
N LEU A 714 2.88 -15.99 3.01
CA LEU A 714 4.05 -16.40 3.77
C LEU A 714 4.16 -17.93 3.84
N PHE A 715 3.08 -18.62 4.18
CA PHE A 715 3.05 -20.08 4.27
C PHE A 715 3.32 -20.75 2.92
N ASP A 716 2.70 -20.28 1.85
CA ASP A 716 2.89 -20.82 0.51
C ASP A 716 4.31 -20.54 -0.01
N THR A 717 4.85 -19.34 0.25
CA THR A 717 6.23 -18.98 -0.12
C THR A 717 7.26 -19.81 0.63
N TRP A 718 7.01 -20.12 1.91
CA TRP A 718 7.92 -20.93 2.74
C TRP A 718 7.54 -22.42 2.76
N ALA A 719 6.59 -22.84 1.93
CA ALA A 719 6.11 -24.22 1.83
C ALA A 719 5.68 -24.83 3.18
N ILE A 720 5.05 -24.04 4.05
CA ILE A 720 4.52 -24.46 5.34
C ILE A 720 3.10 -25.02 5.14
N PRO A 721 2.85 -26.31 5.40
CA PRO A 721 1.51 -26.88 5.29
C PRO A 721 0.54 -26.27 6.32
N TYR A 722 -0.68 -25.95 5.88
CA TYR A 722 -1.76 -25.48 6.75
C TYR A 722 -3.13 -25.94 6.24
N VAL A 723 -4.14 -25.87 7.11
CA VAL A 723 -5.56 -26.00 6.75
C VAL A 723 -6.29 -24.70 7.08
N THR A 724 -7.25 -24.32 6.26
CA THR A 724 -8.14 -23.20 6.57
C THR A 724 -9.16 -23.62 7.61
N VAL A 725 -9.31 -22.83 8.66
CA VAL A 725 -10.28 -23.03 9.73
C VAL A 725 -11.32 -21.90 9.68
N ARG A 726 -12.60 -22.25 9.61
CA ARG A 726 -13.71 -21.29 9.51
C ARG A 726 -14.54 -21.23 10.79
N ASN A 727 -15.47 -20.28 10.81
CA ASN A 727 -16.37 -20.02 11.95
C ASN A 727 -17.17 -21.27 12.33
N GLU A 728 -17.64 -22.02 11.33
CA GLU A 728 -18.36 -23.28 11.49
C GLU A 728 -17.50 -24.40 12.08
N ASP A 729 -16.22 -24.49 11.72
CA ASP A 729 -15.31 -25.51 12.23
C ASP A 729 -15.02 -25.29 13.73
N LEU A 730 -14.80 -24.03 14.13
CA LEU A 730 -14.58 -23.66 15.52
C LEU A 730 -15.84 -23.84 16.37
N ARG A 731 -17.03 -23.47 15.86
CA ARG A 731 -18.30 -23.69 16.58
C ARG A 731 -18.65 -25.18 16.73
N ALA A 732 -18.14 -26.05 15.87
CA ALA A 732 -18.40 -27.48 15.94
C ALA A 732 -17.66 -28.19 17.11
N GLY A 733 -16.70 -27.53 17.77
CA GLY A 733 -16.12 -28.04 19.02
C GLY A 733 -15.06 -29.15 18.88
N ARG A 734 -14.60 -29.46 17.66
CA ARG A 734 -13.63 -30.56 17.39
C ARG A 734 -12.29 -30.07 16.85
N VAL A 735 -11.84 -28.92 17.35
CA VAL A 735 -10.65 -28.23 16.85
C VAL A 735 -9.37 -29.06 17.09
N ALA A 736 -9.22 -29.66 18.27
CA ALA A 736 -8.07 -30.50 18.62
C ALA A 736 -7.94 -31.78 17.75
N GLU A 737 -9.06 -32.28 17.20
CA GLU A 737 -9.03 -33.41 16.27
C GLU A 737 -8.45 -33.01 14.90
N MET A 738 -8.49 -31.71 14.55
CA MET A 738 -8.10 -31.21 13.24
C MET A 738 -6.68 -30.63 13.24
N ILE A 739 -6.32 -29.91 14.29
CA ILE A 739 -5.10 -29.08 14.35
C ILE A 739 -4.42 -29.16 15.72
N ASP A 740 -3.14 -28.82 15.74
CA ASP A 740 -2.31 -28.67 16.96
C ASP A 740 -2.02 -27.18 17.25
N VAL A 741 -2.03 -26.36 16.19
CA VAL A 741 -1.76 -24.91 16.28
C VAL A 741 -2.87 -24.15 15.58
N LEU A 742 -3.53 -23.22 16.27
CA LEU A 742 -4.50 -22.29 15.70
C LEU A 742 -3.87 -20.89 15.56
N VAL A 743 -3.83 -20.37 14.35
CA VAL A 743 -3.29 -19.04 14.03
C VAL A 743 -4.43 -18.06 13.76
N LEU A 744 -4.52 -17.00 14.55
CA LEU A 744 -5.38 -15.85 14.32
C LEU A 744 -4.56 -14.73 13.65
N PRO A 745 -4.83 -14.40 12.37
CA PRO A 745 -3.96 -13.51 11.60
C PRO A 745 -4.13 -12.02 11.94
N GLY A 746 -4.99 -11.67 12.90
CA GLY A 746 -5.17 -10.28 13.34
C GLY A 746 -6.53 -9.67 13.12
N ASN A 747 -7.56 -10.51 13.01
CA ASN A 747 -8.96 -10.08 13.12
C ASN A 747 -9.20 -9.35 14.46
N ARG A 748 -9.98 -8.27 14.44
CA ARG A 748 -10.44 -7.61 15.68
C ARG A 748 -11.51 -8.46 16.36
N ALA A 749 -11.66 -8.35 17.68
CA ALA A 749 -12.67 -9.07 18.47
C ALA A 749 -14.07 -9.07 17.81
N ARG A 750 -14.59 -7.90 17.43
CA ARG A 750 -15.89 -7.79 16.74
C ARG A 750 -16.02 -8.62 15.46
N GLN A 751 -14.92 -8.79 14.72
CA GLN A 751 -14.90 -9.61 13.50
C GLN A 751 -14.80 -11.10 13.81
N ILE A 752 -14.13 -11.47 14.90
CA ILE A 752 -14.03 -12.86 15.37
C ILE A 752 -15.40 -13.30 15.90
N ASP A 753 -15.96 -12.56 16.84
CA ASP A 753 -17.16 -12.93 17.58
C ASP A 753 -18.44 -12.70 16.77
N GLY A 754 -18.57 -11.51 16.18
CA GLY A 754 -19.76 -11.11 15.44
C GLY A 754 -19.77 -11.56 13.98
N GLY A 755 -18.59 -11.79 13.39
CA GLY A 755 -18.42 -12.13 11.98
C GLY A 755 -19.18 -11.16 11.06
N ARG A 756 -19.88 -11.71 10.06
CA ARG A 756 -20.76 -10.94 9.17
C ARG A 756 -22.14 -10.80 9.81
N ALA A 757 -22.66 -9.58 9.86
CA ALA A 757 -23.98 -9.31 10.42
C ALA A 757 -25.08 -10.05 9.62
N GLN A 758 -26.06 -10.59 10.35
CA GLN A 758 -27.24 -11.23 9.76
C GLN A 758 -27.95 -10.29 8.78
N GLY A 759 -28.36 -10.82 7.63
CA GLY A 759 -29.00 -10.05 6.55
C GLY A 759 -28.05 -9.22 5.67
N THR A 760 -26.74 -9.19 5.94
CA THR A 760 -25.75 -8.53 5.04
C THR A 760 -25.07 -9.51 4.08
N VAL A 761 -25.37 -10.80 4.23
CA VAL A 761 -24.90 -11.93 3.41
C VAL A 761 -25.84 -13.11 3.66
N MET A 762 -25.86 -14.13 2.79
CA MET A 762 -26.64 -15.36 3.00
C MET A 762 -26.31 -16.00 4.36
N ASP A 763 -27.33 -16.50 5.06
CA ASP A 763 -27.25 -16.97 6.45
C ASP A 763 -26.09 -17.94 6.75
N ARG A 764 -25.77 -18.84 5.81
CA ARG A 764 -24.65 -19.80 5.93
C ARG A 764 -23.27 -19.13 6.08
N TYR A 765 -23.13 -17.86 5.71
CA TYR A 765 -21.90 -17.08 5.81
C TYR A 765 -21.95 -16.00 6.89
N ALA A 766 -23.09 -15.87 7.59
CA ALA A 766 -23.30 -14.90 8.65
C ALA A 766 -22.89 -15.45 10.02
N GLY A 767 -22.60 -14.54 10.96
CA GLY A 767 -22.14 -14.85 12.30
C GLY A 767 -20.63 -15.07 12.42
N GLY A 768 -20.13 -14.98 13.64
CA GLY A 768 -18.74 -15.27 14.01
C GLY A 768 -18.67 -16.45 14.97
N LEU A 769 -17.85 -16.33 16.01
CA LEU A 769 -17.61 -17.39 16.99
C LEU A 769 -18.55 -17.36 18.20
N ASP A 770 -19.21 -16.24 18.49
CA ASP A 770 -19.88 -16.08 19.79
C ASP A 770 -21.19 -16.87 19.93
N PRO A 771 -21.44 -17.47 21.13
CA PRO A 771 -20.48 -17.80 22.19
C PRO A 771 -19.75 -19.14 21.98
N GLU A 772 -20.30 -20.06 21.18
CA GLU A 772 -19.88 -21.47 21.17
C GLU A 772 -18.46 -21.68 20.62
N GLY A 773 -18.09 -20.94 19.58
CA GLY A 773 -16.77 -21.01 18.96
C GLY A 773 -15.68 -20.43 19.85
N ALA A 774 -15.97 -19.36 20.60
CA ALA A 774 -15.01 -18.78 21.55
C ALA A 774 -14.68 -19.78 22.67
N ALA A 775 -15.72 -20.42 23.24
CA ALA A 775 -15.55 -21.48 24.23
C ALA A 775 -14.76 -22.69 23.67
N SER A 776 -14.98 -23.05 22.40
CA SER A 776 -14.19 -24.11 21.76
C SER A 776 -12.71 -23.76 21.58
N VAL A 777 -12.38 -22.48 21.36
CA VAL A 777 -10.98 -22.05 21.24
C VAL A 777 -10.30 -22.05 22.62
N GLU A 778 -10.98 -21.57 23.66
CA GLU A 778 -10.49 -21.67 25.04
C GLU A 778 -10.22 -23.13 25.43
N GLU A 779 -11.18 -24.02 25.16
CA GLU A 779 -11.04 -25.45 25.42
C GLU A 779 -9.88 -26.07 24.65
N PHE A 780 -9.71 -25.73 23.37
CA PHE A 780 -8.62 -26.21 22.54
C PHE A 780 -7.24 -25.90 23.15
N VAL A 781 -7.05 -24.68 23.67
CA VAL A 781 -5.80 -24.31 24.36
C VAL A 781 -5.69 -25.06 25.68
N ARG A 782 -6.78 -25.13 26.45
CA ARG A 782 -6.79 -25.78 27.78
C ARG A 782 -6.31 -27.24 27.73
N VAL A 783 -6.60 -27.97 26.65
CA VAL A 783 -6.27 -29.40 26.48
C VAL A 783 -4.98 -29.65 25.68
N GLY A 784 -4.11 -28.65 25.53
CA GLY A 784 -2.78 -28.83 24.93
C GLY A 784 -2.56 -28.12 23.58
N GLY A 785 -3.59 -27.51 23.00
CA GLY A 785 -3.46 -26.76 21.74
C GLY A 785 -2.63 -25.49 21.88
N VAL A 786 -2.04 -25.04 20.77
CA VAL A 786 -1.28 -23.78 20.72
C VAL A 786 -2.08 -22.71 20.00
N LEU A 787 -2.34 -21.58 20.67
CA LEU A 787 -2.98 -20.42 20.08
C LEU A 787 -1.95 -19.34 19.75
N VAL A 788 -1.86 -18.97 18.48
CA VAL A 788 -1.00 -17.86 18.01
C VAL A 788 -1.88 -16.72 17.54
N ALA A 789 -1.93 -15.65 18.33
CA ALA A 789 -2.68 -14.44 17.98
C ALA A 789 -1.72 -13.33 17.51
N CYS A 790 -2.05 -12.72 16.37
CA CYS A 790 -1.27 -11.62 15.78
C CYS A 790 -2.02 -10.29 15.86
N GLY A 791 -1.31 -9.18 16.03
CA GLY A 791 -1.87 -7.83 16.01
C GLY A 791 -3.14 -7.68 16.86
N ALA A 792 -4.21 -7.17 16.25
CA ALA A 792 -5.47 -6.92 16.95
C ALA A 792 -6.18 -8.18 17.49
N SER A 793 -5.85 -9.39 17.01
CA SER A 793 -6.42 -10.61 17.57
C SER A 793 -5.81 -10.98 18.93
N SER A 794 -4.63 -10.43 19.26
CA SER A 794 -3.99 -10.63 20.56
C SER A 794 -4.82 -10.04 21.69
N GLY A 795 -5.50 -8.92 21.47
CA GLY A 795 -6.45 -8.36 22.44
C GLY A 795 -7.64 -9.28 22.71
N TRP A 796 -8.17 -9.94 21.67
CA TRP A 796 -9.25 -10.92 21.83
C TRP A 796 -8.80 -12.15 22.60
N ALA A 797 -7.62 -12.70 22.29
CA ALA A 797 -7.07 -13.85 23.00
C ALA A 797 -6.72 -13.54 24.46
N LEU A 798 -6.24 -12.32 24.74
CA LEU A 798 -6.01 -11.81 26.10
C LEU A 798 -7.32 -11.80 26.90
N ASP A 799 -8.38 -11.24 26.32
CA ASP A 799 -9.69 -11.11 26.95
C ASP A 799 -10.34 -12.51 27.17
N LEU A 800 -10.26 -13.40 26.16
CA LEU A 800 -10.81 -14.76 26.22
C LEU A 800 -10.20 -15.60 27.34
N LEU A 801 -8.86 -15.60 27.44
CA LEU A 801 -8.12 -16.45 28.37
C LEU A 801 -7.87 -15.79 29.74
N ALA A 802 -8.40 -14.57 29.94
CA ALA A 802 -8.22 -13.77 31.15
C ALA A 802 -6.75 -13.64 31.60
N LEU A 803 -5.84 -13.38 30.65
CA LEU A 803 -4.42 -13.29 30.93
C LEU A 803 -4.08 -12.04 31.78
N PRO A 804 -3.11 -12.09 32.70
CA PRO A 804 -2.77 -11.00 33.62
C PRO A 804 -1.93 -9.89 32.96
N LEU A 805 -2.39 -9.41 31.81
CA LEU A 805 -1.74 -8.43 30.96
C LEU A 805 -2.67 -7.27 30.67
N VAL A 806 -2.09 -6.08 30.54
CA VAL A 806 -2.78 -4.89 30.05
C VAL A 806 -2.21 -4.49 28.70
N ASP A 807 -3.09 -4.31 27.72
CA ASP A 807 -2.74 -3.69 26.45
C ASP A 807 -2.75 -2.17 26.60
N VAL A 808 -1.56 -1.58 26.77
CA VAL A 808 -1.42 -0.14 27.02
C VAL A 808 -1.82 0.73 25.83
N THR A 809 -1.96 0.13 24.64
CA THR A 809 -2.41 0.86 23.44
C THR A 809 -3.93 1.00 23.38
N ARG A 810 -4.69 0.23 24.21
CA ARG A 810 -6.15 0.36 24.35
C ARG A 810 -6.54 1.44 25.38
N GLU A 811 -5.63 1.83 26.26
CA GLU A 811 -5.92 2.71 27.41
C GLU A 811 -5.62 4.20 27.18
N GLY A 812 -4.92 4.57 26.09
CA GLY A 812 -4.50 5.95 25.80
C GLY A 812 -5.16 6.55 24.56
N THR A 813 -5.52 7.84 24.60
CA THR A 813 -6.10 8.56 23.45
C THR A 813 -5.07 9.21 22.54
N ASP A 814 -3.83 9.35 22.99
CA ASP A 814 -2.85 10.25 22.37
C ASP A 814 -1.70 9.51 21.65
N PHE A 815 -1.61 8.17 21.73
CA PHE A 815 -0.58 7.40 21.00
C PHE A 815 -0.94 7.19 19.53
N SER A 816 0.00 7.48 18.63
CA SER A 816 -0.19 7.27 17.19
C SER A 816 1.06 6.71 16.51
N CYS A 817 0.89 5.61 15.79
CA CYS A 817 1.94 4.98 14.98
C CYS A 817 1.35 4.34 13.71
N PRO A 818 0.90 5.14 12.73
CA PRO A 818 0.39 4.71 11.43
C PRO A 818 1.52 4.17 10.54
N GLY A 819 1.92 2.92 10.79
CA GLY A 819 2.82 2.17 9.91
C GLY A 819 4.28 2.61 9.99
N SER A 820 5.00 2.14 10.99
CA SER A 820 6.43 2.42 11.18
C SER A 820 7.20 1.19 11.59
N ILE A 821 8.52 1.25 11.46
CA ILE A 821 9.41 0.18 11.92
C ILE A 821 9.93 0.56 13.31
N LEU A 822 9.57 -0.24 14.30
CA LEU A 822 10.02 -0.10 15.69
C LEU A 822 11.12 -1.13 16.00
N ARG A 823 11.93 -0.81 17.01
CA ARG A 823 13.00 -1.66 17.52
C ARG A 823 12.45 -2.59 18.59
N GLY A 824 12.50 -3.90 18.34
CA GLY A 824 12.32 -4.94 19.34
C GLY A 824 13.66 -5.40 19.91
N ILE A 825 13.70 -5.71 21.19
CA ILE A 825 14.85 -6.29 21.89
C ILE A 825 14.44 -7.67 22.39
N PRO A 826 15.10 -8.75 21.91
CA PRO A 826 14.82 -10.08 22.41
C PRO A 826 15.34 -10.23 23.85
N ALA A 827 14.54 -10.85 24.72
CA ALA A 827 15.02 -11.37 25.98
C ALA A 827 15.97 -12.56 25.73
N THR A 828 16.85 -12.91 26.66
CA THR A 828 17.60 -14.17 26.56
C THR A 828 16.71 -15.32 27.03
N SER A 829 16.14 -16.08 26.10
CA SER A 829 15.27 -17.22 26.42
C SER A 829 15.30 -18.30 25.33
N PHE A 830 14.61 -19.41 25.60
CA PHE A 830 14.40 -20.51 24.65
C PHE A 830 13.90 -20.03 23.28
N TRP A 831 12.93 -19.10 23.30
CA TRP A 831 12.23 -18.62 22.13
C TRP A 831 13.09 -17.75 21.21
N THR A 832 14.07 -17.06 21.78
CA THR A 832 14.87 -16.03 21.11
C THR A 832 16.28 -16.48 20.78
N ALA A 833 16.62 -17.74 21.04
CA ALA A 833 17.94 -18.25 20.81
C ALA A 833 18.34 -18.10 19.33
N GLY A 834 19.52 -17.49 19.13
CA GLY A 834 20.08 -17.18 17.82
C GLY A 834 19.55 -15.90 17.16
N LEU A 835 18.63 -15.17 17.80
CA LEU A 835 18.19 -13.87 17.29
C LEU A 835 19.25 -12.79 17.50
N GLU A 836 19.33 -11.86 16.54
CA GLU A 836 20.12 -10.65 16.67
C GLU A 836 19.63 -9.78 17.84
N PRO A 837 20.51 -9.03 18.54
CA PRO A 837 20.15 -8.18 19.68
C PRO A 837 19.11 -7.09 19.40
N SER A 838 18.77 -6.85 18.12
CA SER A 838 17.77 -5.89 17.68
C SER A 838 16.96 -6.51 16.54
N GLN A 839 15.64 -6.55 16.71
CA GLN A 839 14.69 -6.99 15.70
C GLN A 839 13.90 -5.79 15.17
N ALA A 840 13.69 -5.70 13.86
CA ALA A 840 12.79 -4.72 13.27
C ALA A 840 11.35 -5.27 13.33
N VAL A 841 10.45 -4.51 13.94
CA VAL A 841 9.04 -4.86 14.08
C VAL A 841 8.21 -3.82 13.36
N PHE A 842 7.36 -4.25 12.43
CA PHE A 842 6.43 -3.34 11.78
C PHE A 842 5.22 -3.09 12.69
N PHE A 843 4.99 -1.83 13.04
CA PHE A 843 3.91 -1.41 13.92
C PHE A 843 2.86 -0.64 13.11
N SER A 844 1.64 -1.17 13.05
CA SER A 844 0.48 -0.52 12.45
C SER A 844 -0.79 -1.06 13.10
N SER A 845 -1.55 -0.19 13.77
CA SER A 845 -2.70 -0.60 14.60
C SER A 845 -2.37 -1.80 15.50
N SER A 846 -1.17 -1.79 16.08
CA SER A 846 -0.59 -2.89 16.86
C SER A 846 -0.70 -2.60 18.35
N SER A 847 -0.43 -3.62 19.17
CA SER A 847 -0.53 -3.62 20.62
C SER A 847 0.83 -3.67 21.31
N ALA A 848 0.82 -3.34 22.59
CA ALA A 848 1.97 -3.47 23.48
C ALA A 848 1.47 -3.85 24.88
N PHE A 849 2.17 -4.75 25.56
CA PHE A 849 1.67 -5.37 26.80
C PHE A 849 2.52 -5.03 28.03
N ARG A 850 1.86 -4.81 29.17
CA ARG A 850 2.50 -4.81 30.50
C ARG A 850 1.83 -5.84 31.40
N LEU A 851 2.54 -6.28 32.42
CA LEU A 851 1.91 -7.05 33.50
C LEU A 851 0.89 -6.18 34.25
N MET A 852 -0.22 -6.80 34.64
CA MET A 852 -1.14 -6.20 35.60
C MET A 852 -0.46 -6.02 36.96
N THR A 853 -0.80 -4.95 37.65
CA THR A 853 -0.51 -4.76 39.07
C THR A 853 -1.34 -5.71 39.93
N GLU A 854 -0.95 -5.90 41.19
CA GLU A 854 -1.71 -6.72 42.14
C GLU A 854 -3.15 -6.23 42.33
N GLN A 855 -3.33 -4.90 42.35
CA GLN A 855 -4.65 -4.28 42.42
C GLN A 855 -5.49 -4.61 41.18
N GLU A 856 -4.95 -4.41 39.97
CA GLU A 856 -5.66 -4.71 38.71
C GLU A 856 -6.05 -6.19 38.63
N ARG A 857 -5.16 -7.12 39.04
CA ARG A 857 -5.48 -8.55 39.08
C ARG A 857 -6.63 -8.87 40.04
N THR A 858 -6.60 -8.26 41.22
CA THR A 858 -7.65 -8.44 42.24
C THR A 858 -9.00 -7.93 41.76
N GLU A 859 -9.02 -6.74 41.13
CA GLU A 859 -10.22 -6.13 40.57
C GLU A 859 -10.79 -6.93 39.40
N ALA A 860 -9.91 -7.43 38.51
CA ALA A 860 -10.27 -8.28 37.37
C ALA A 860 -10.59 -9.73 37.76
N ARG A 861 -10.34 -10.13 39.02
CA ARG A 861 -10.47 -11.51 39.52
C ARG A 861 -9.63 -12.52 38.72
N ILE A 862 -8.44 -12.09 38.32
CA ILE A 862 -7.47 -12.92 37.60
C ILE A 862 -6.49 -13.50 38.63
N ALA A 863 -6.34 -14.82 38.67
CA ALA A 863 -5.38 -15.51 39.53
C ALA A 863 -3.93 -15.13 39.17
N GLU A 864 -2.95 -15.51 40.01
CA GLU A 864 -1.54 -15.34 39.62
C GLU A 864 -1.24 -16.06 38.31
N ALA A 865 -0.47 -15.41 37.43
CA ALA A 865 -0.09 -15.95 36.14
C ALA A 865 0.63 -17.29 36.34
N GLY A 866 0.32 -18.29 35.50
CA GLY A 866 1.24 -19.39 35.28
C GLY A 866 2.56 -18.92 34.64
N ASP A 867 3.30 -19.83 34.03
CA ASP A 867 4.52 -19.51 33.28
C ASP A 867 4.22 -18.50 32.14
N LEU A 868 4.64 -17.25 32.32
CA LEU A 868 4.48 -16.13 31.38
C LEU A 868 5.83 -15.50 31.10
N GLU A 869 6.19 -15.42 29.82
CA GLU A 869 7.42 -14.80 29.35
C GLU A 869 7.11 -13.66 28.36
N MET A 870 7.99 -12.67 28.28
CA MET A 870 7.98 -11.66 27.22
C MET A 870 9.22 -11.82 26.33
N PRO A 871 9.24 -12.78 25.38
CA PRO A 871 10.41 -13.02 24.54
C PRO A 871 10.89 -11.79 23.76
N LEU A 872 9.99 -10.87 23.42
CA LEU A 872 10.36 -9.63 22.73
C LEU A 872 9.70 -8.44 23.41
N VAL A 873 10.48 -7.40 23.70
CA VAL A 873 9.98 -6.11 24.18
C VAL A 873 10.32 -5.00 23.19
N TYR A 874 9.47 -3.99 23.06
CA TYR A 874 9.87 -2.76 22.34
C TYR A 874 11.01 -2.08 23.10
N ALA A 875 12.00 -1.57 22.38
CA ALA A 875 13.17 -0.96 22.99
C ALA A 875 12.76 0.21 23.91
N PRO A 876 13.29 0.28 25.15
CA PRO A 876 12.94 1.34 26.11
C PRO A 876 13.48 2.71 25.72
N ARG A 877 14.43 2.76 24.78
CA ARG A 877 14.99 3.98 24.21
C ARG A 877 15.20 3.77 22.71
N ARG A 878 15.09 4.85 21.92
CA ARG A 878 15.23 4.80 20.45
C ARG A 878 14.32 3.73 19.84
N THR A 879 13.07 3.74 20.29
CA THR A 879 12.03 2.78 19.90
C THR A 879 11.72 2.85 18.41
N LEU A 880 11.68 4.06 17.83
CA LEU A 880 11.54 4.22 16.38
C LEU A 880 12.86 3.92 15.66
N LEU A 881 12.82 3.01 14.67
CA LEU A 881 13.91 2.80 13.71
C LEU A 881 13.73 3.66 12.46
N SER A 882 12.52 3.64 11.91
CA SER A 882 12.19 4.28 10.63
C SER A 882 10.70 4.58 10.58
N GLY A 883 10.36 5.82 10.23
CA GLY A 883 9.00 6.30 10.01
C GLY A 883 8.61 7.40 10.97
N TRP A 884 7.46 7.23 11.63
CA TRP A 884 6.83 8.22 12.50
C TRP A 884 6.18 7.56 13.71
N VAL A 885 6.28 8.20 14.87
CA VAL A 885 5.55 7.80 16.08
C VAL A 885 5.33 9.03 16.95
N GLU A 886 4.12 9.15 17.45
CA GLU A 886 3.72 10.12 18.45
C GLU A 886 3.56 9.39 19.79
N HIS A 887 4.11 9.97 20.86
CA HIS A 887 4.13 9.38 22.22
C HIS A 887 4.75 7.96 22.31
N PRO A 888 5.99 7.75 21.83
CA PRO A 888 6.65 6.44 21.84
C PRO A 888 6.80 5.83 23.25
N GLU A 889 6.78 6.65 24.31
CA GLU A 889 6.84 6.23 25.71
C GLU A 889 5.69 5.29 26.13
N VAL A 890 4.56 5.31 25.42
CA VAL A 890 3.44 4.40 25.68
C VAL A 890 3.87 2.94 25.46
N VAL A 891 4.57 2.66 24.36
CA VAL A 891 4.99 1.31 23.98
C VAL A 891 6.43 0.97 24.39
N ALA A 892 7.27 1.97 24.70
CA ALA A 892 8.66 1.76 25.07
C ALA A 892 8.82 0.83 26.30
N GLY A 893 9.63 -0.22 26.18
CA GLY A 893 9.87 -1.19 27.25
C GLY A 893 8.72 -2.18 27.50
N ARG A 894 7.66 -2.15 26.68
CA ARG A 894 6.49 -3.05 26.81
C ARG A 894 6.66 -4.29 25.96
N GLY A 895 5.97 -5.37 26.32
CA GLY A 895 5.96 -6.63 25.59
C GLY A 895 5.42 -6.46 24.17
N ALA A 896 6.22 -6.85 23.17
CA ALA A 896 5.84 -6.92 21.76
C ALA A 896 5.45 -8.35 21.35
N TRP A 897 6.09 -9.35 21.96
CA TRP A 897 5.71 -10.76 21.89
C TRP A 897 5.66 -11.32 23.31
N VAL A 898 4.54 -11.94 23.67
CA VAL A 898 4.30 -12.58 24.97
C VAL A 898 3.94 -14.04 24.73
N THR A 899 4.39 -14.93 25.61
CA THR A 899 3.91 -16.31 25.67
C THR A 899 3.47 -16.65 27.08
N ALA A 900 2.40 -17.42 27.21
CA ALA A 900 1.91 -17.89 28.50
C ALA A 900 1.38 -19.34 28.38
N SER A 901 1.52 -20.11 29.45
CA SER A 901 0.84 -21.40 29.57
C SER A 901 -0.61 -21.21 29.99
N TYR A 902 -1.53 -22.01 29.45
CA TYR A 902 -2.95 -21.99 29.80
C TYR A 902 -3.51 -23.42 29.74
N GLY A 903 -3.88 -23.97 30.89
CA GLY A 903 -4.14 -25.42 31.02
C GLY A 903 -2.88 -26.21 30.65
N GLU A 904 -3.03 -27.20 29.76
CA GLU A 904 -1.93 -28.00 29.21
C GLU A 904 -1.32 -27.37 27.94
N GLY A 905 -1.95 -26.34 27.37
CA GLY A 905 -1.50 -25.70 26.14
C GLY A 905 -0.76 -24.38 26.36
N ARG A 906 -0.58 -23.66 25.25
CA ARG A 906 0.22 -22.43 25.21
C ARG A 906 -0.42 -21.38 24.32
N VAL A 907 -0.29 -20.12 24.72
CA VAL A 907 -0.70 -18.96 23.92
C VAL A 907 0.50 -18.09 23.59
N HIS A 908 0.57 -17.61 22.36
CA HIS A 908 1.49 -16.58 21.90
C HIS A 908 0.69 -15.35 21.46
N LEU A 909 0.99 -14.21 22.06
CA LEU A 909 0.43 -12.90 21.70
C LEU A 909 1.51 -12.08 21.00
N PHE A 910 1.39 -11.90 19.70
CA PHE A 910 2.17 -10.92 18.96
C PHE A 910 1.39 -9.60 18.94
N GLY A 911 1.90 -8.57 19.60
CA GLY A 911 1.27 -7.25 19.58
C GLY A 911 1.27 -6.63 18.18
N PHE A 912 2.18 -7.07 17.32
CA PHE A 912 2.30 -6.67 15.92
C PHE A 912 1.86 -7.81 14.99
N GLN A 913 1.89 -7.58 13.67
CA GLN A 913 1.63 -8.61 12.67
C GLN A 913 2.96 -9.06 12.04
N PRO A 914 3.52 -10.23 12.38
CA PRO A 914 4.78 -10.73 11.82
C PRO A 914 4.76 -10.95 10.30
N HIS A 915 3.56 -10.99 9.72
CA HIS A 915 3.26 -11.26 8.32
C HIS A 915 2.74 -10.02 7.58
N TYR A 916 2.83 -8.81 8.19
CA TYR A 916 2.23 -7.59 7.68
C TYR A 916 2.58 -7.35 6.21
N ARG A 917 1.57 -7.41 5.32
CA ARG A 917 1.65 -7.27 3.85
C ARG A 917 2.72 -8.14 3.15
N GLY A 918 3.28 -9.16 3.82
CA GLY A 918 4.47 -9.88 3.35
C GLY A 918 5.79 -9.08 3.44
N TRP A 919 5.76 -7.90 4.07
CA TRP A 919 6.88 -6.97 4.19
C TRP A 919 7.81 -7.34 5.33
N SER A 920 7.25 -7.63 6.51
CA SER A 920 7.97 -7.81 7.78
C SER A 920 8.65 -9.18 7.91
N GLN A 921 9.39 -9.60 6.88
CA GLN A 921 9.95 -10.94 6.77
C GLN A 921 10.97 -11.26 7.87
N GLN A 922 11.70 -10.26 8.38
CA GLN A 922 12.55 -10.47 9.57
C GLN A 922 11.73 -10.99 10.76
N ALA A 923 10.55 -10.41 10.98
CA ALA A 923 9.69 -10.77 12.08
C ALA A 923 8.95 -12.10 11.84
N SER A 924 8.80 -12.55 10.59
CA SER A 924 8.13 -13.82 10.24
C SER A 924 8.83 -15.04 10.86
N GLY A 925 10.15 -14.99 11.10
CA GLY A 925 10.85 -16.05 11.83
C GLY A 925 10.37 -16.22 13.27
N LEU A 926 9.86 -15.15 13.92
CA LEU A 926 9.28 -15.22 15.27
C LEU A 926 7.97 -16.01 15.26
N LEU A 927 7.17 -15.85 14.20
CA LEU A 927 5.95 -16.62 14.01
C LEU A 927 6.25 -18.11 13.86
N MET A 928 7.25 -18.48 13.06
CA MET A 928 7.63 -19.88 12.88
C MET A 928 8.05 -20.53 14.21
N ARG A 929 8.78 -19.80 15.05
CA ARG A 929 9.17 -20.26 16.40
C ARG A 929 7.95 -20.60 17.26
N ALA A 930 6.94 -19.73 17.27
CA ALA A 930 5.70 -19.95 18.01
C ALA A 930 4.86 -21.12 17.50
N MET A 931 5.03 -21.54 16.23
CA MET A 931 4.27 -22.65 15.65
C MET A 931 5.00 -24.00 15.75
N PHE A 932 6.33 -24.00 15.59
CA PHE A 932 7.13 -25.22 15.50
C PHE A 932 7.79 -25.63 16.82
N LEU A 933 8.16 -24.68 17.68
CA LEU A 933 8.99 -24.95 18.86
C LEU A 933 8.15 -25.21 20.12
N ASN A 934 7.09 -26.00 19.97
CA ASN A 934 6.20 -26.34 21.08
C ASN A 934 6.88 -27.40 21.95
N ARG A 935 7.04 -27.11 23.24
CA ARG A 935 7.46 -28.09 24.24
C ARG A 935 6.21 -28.78 24.78
N GLU A 936 6.20 -30.11 24.79
CA GLU A 936 5.32 -30.84 25.70
C GLU A 936 5.76 -30.51 27.13
N HIS A 937 4.82 -30.08 27.97
CA HIS A 937 5.05 -29.76 29.39
C HIS A 937 4.98 -31.00 30.26
#